data_AF-A0A9Q0J4P0-F1
#
_entry.id   AF-A0A9Q0J4P0-F1
#
_cell.length_a   1.000
_cell.length_b   1.000
_cell.length_c   1.000
_cell.angle_alpha   90.00
_cell.angle_beta   90.00
_cell.angle_gamma   90.00
#
_symmetry.space_group_name_H-M   'P 1'
#
loop_
_entity.id
_entity.type
_entity.pdbx_description
1 polymer ?
#
loop_
_entity_poly.entity_id
_entity_poly.type
_entity_poly.pdbx_seq_one_letter_code
_entity_poly.pdbx_strand_id
1 'polypeptide(L)'
;MELTAVAASSSSSRALTGQLSRFNPLLTPTFPKSRLLTPPTASFRLATPSFSLKSTLKDTNIVTTATKMAGDDNTTREFELSNLTALSPLDGRYWNKVKDLSPFMSEYGLIYYRVLVEIKWLLKLSQIPEVTEVPKFSQEAHSYLLGVIDGFSMDDALEVKDIERVTNHDVKAVEYFLKKKCQPHPEIAKVLEFFHFACTSEDINNLAHALMLKEAMERVIFPAMDELIKAICSLAVTNASIPMLSRTHGQPASPTTLGKEMAVFAARLSEQRQEISQVKIKGKFAGAVGNYNAHLSAYPGIDWPQVSREFVESLGLSFNPYVTQIEPHDYMARVFYAIIIFNTILIDFDRDVWGYISLAYFKQITKAGEIGSSTMPHKVNPIDFENSDGNLGKANGSLSHLSEKLPISRWQRDLTDSTVLRNMGEGLGHSLLAYKSALQGIGKLQVNNTRLSEDLDQSWEVLAEPIQTVMRRYGVPEPYEKLKELTRGRAVTKESIREFIEGLELPKEAKDYLFKLTPHTYVGAAVELGKTVDMTLSLIDFPVNMETSMACVAGGAYLPGVSSQHSKALMSSPSVSASFSSRGLKSGFFGESLRLAPRSSLRVTKAKSTVAKAELGDSLEEFLTKATPDKGLVRLMMCMGEALRTIAFKVRTASCGGTACVNSFGDEQLAVDMLANQLLFEALTYSHYCKYACSEEVPELQDMGGPAEGGFSVAFDPLDGSSIVDTNFSVGTIFGVWPGDKLTGITGRDQVAAAMGVYGPRTTYVLALKDFPGTHEFLLLDEGKWQHVKETTEVGEGKLFSPGNLRATFDNPDYEKLINYYVKEKYTLRYTGGMVPDVNQIIVKEKGIFTNVISPSSKAKLRLLFEVAPLGFLVEKAGGYSSDGHQSVLDKVITNLDDRTQVAYGSKDEIIRFEETLYGKSRLKSGGVPVGAAA
;
A
#
# COMPACT_ATOMS: atom_id res chain seq x y z
N MET A 1 30.67 27.74 -40.01
CA MET A 1 32.00 28.38 -40.01
C MET A 1 32.42 28.61 -38.59
N GLU A 2 33.72 28.69 -38.35
CA GLU A 2 34.32 28.54 -37.03
C GLU A 2 34.49 29.87 -36.27
N LEU A 3 34.80 29.71 -34.98
CA LEU A 3 35.74 30.53 -34.19
C LEU A 3 35.78 32.06 -34.38
N THR A 4 35.54 32.76 -33.28
CA THR A 4 36.61 33.63 -32.74
C THR A 4 36.50 33.75 -31.23
N ALA A 5 37.64 33.72 -30.54
CA ALA A 5 37.73 33.92 -29.10
C ALA A 5 38.87 34.90 -28.80
N VAL A 6 38.63 35.85 -27.89
CA VAL A 6 39.65 36.70 -27.26
C VAL A 6 39.24 36.88 -25.79
N ALA A 7 40.20 36.90 -24.88
CA ALA A 7 39.99 36.98 -23.44
C ALA A 7 40.95 37.99 -22.76
N ALA A 8 40.76 38.19 -21.46
CA ALA A 8 41.52 39.09 -20.56
C ALA A 8 41.24 40.61 -20.77
N SER A 9 41.45 41.50 -19.78
CA SER A 9 42.03 41.34 -18.43
C SER A 9 41.44 42.33 -17.39
N SER A 10 41.32 41.87 -16.13
CA SER A 10 41.41 42.60 -14.83
C SER A 10 41.47 44.15 -14.76
N SER A 11 40.74 44.77 -13.80
CA SER A 11 41.32 45.24 -12.51
C SER A 11 40.44 46.18 -11.64
N SER A 12 40.28 45.82 -10.36
CA SER A 12 40.22 46.67 -9.13
C SER A 12 39.50 48.05 -9.05
N SER A 13 38.43 48.06 -8.24
CA SER A 13 38.13 48.97 -7.10
C SER A 13 38.17 50.52 -7.18
N ARG A 14 37.07 51.14 -6.71
CA ARG A 14 37.07 51.97 -5.48
C ARG A 14 35.66 52.17 -4.90
N ALA A 15 35.60 52.56 -3.63
CA ALA A 15 34.36 52.83 -2.88
C ALA A 15 34.17 54.33 -2.61
N LEU A 16 32.96 54.72 -2.18
CA LEU A 16 32.68 56.00 -1.52
C LEU A 16 31.60 55.81 -0.45
N THR A 17 31.62 56.66 0.59
CA THR A 17 30.96 56.43 1.88
C THR A 17 30.27 57.69 2.44
N GLY A 18 29.22 57.50 3.26
CA GLY A 18 28.52 58.54 4.04
C GLY A 18 27.18 57.99 4.56
N GLN A 19 26.97 57.68 5.85
CA GLN A 19 26.81 58.56 7.02
C GLN A 19 25.45 59.31 7.06
N LEU A 20 24.70 59.39 8.19
CA LEU A 20 24.78 58.75 9.53
C LEU A 20 23.47 58.98 10.34
N SER A 21 23.41 58.45 11.58
CA SER A 21 22.49 58.79 12.71
C SER A 21 21.08 58.12 12.73
N ARG A 22 20.47 57.75 13.88
CA ARG A 22 20.90 57.70 15.32
C ARG A 22 19.90 56.89 16.20
N PHE A 23 20.39 56.12 17.20
CA PHE A 23 19.74 55.73 18.52
C PHE A 23 18.33 55.05 18.56
N ASN A 24 17.94 54.19 19.52
CA ASN A 24 18.60 53.36 20.57
C ASN A 24 17.61 52.21 21.02
N PRO A 25 18.02 51.11 21.70
CA PRO A 25 17.15 49.95 21.97
C PRO A 25 16.64 49.78 23.42
N LEU A 26 15.48 49.10 23.55
CA LEU A 26 14.81 48.57 24.77
C LEU A 26 13.92 47.38 24.30
N LEU A 27 13.63 46.29 25.02
CA LEU A 27 13.88 45.85 26.42
C LEU A 27 13.94 44.30 26.47
N THR A 28 14.72 43.72 27.39
CA THR A 28 14.63 42.30 27.80
C THR A 28 14.74 42.16 29.33
N PRO A 29 13.89 41.36 30.01
CA PRO A 29 14.01 41.09 31.45
C PRO A 29 15.06 40.00 31.79
N THR A 30 15.46 39.91 33.07
CA THR A 30 16.62 39.12 33.51
C THR A 30 16.46 38.43 34.88
N PHE A 31 17.06 37.23 35.04
CA PHE A 31 17.80 36.65 36.20
C PHE A 31 17.39 36.96 37.67
N PRO A 32 17.42 35.98 38.60
CA PRO A 32 18.69 35.41 39.16
C PRO A 32 18.63 33.89 39.56
N LYS A 33 19.64 33.17 40.11
CA LYS A 33 21.13 33.20 40.28
C LYS A 33 21.65 32.90 41.71
N SER A 34 22.35 31.77 41.89
CA SER A 34 23.40 31.50 42.92
C SER A 34 24.22 30.27 42.49
N ARG A 35 25.57 30.26 42.38
CA ARG A 35 26.67 30.41 43.39
C ARG A 35 26.73 29.23 44.38
N LEU A 36 27.87 28.62 44.73
CA LEU A 36 29.30 28.81 44.36
C LEU A 36 30.18 27.62 44.88
N LEU A 37 31.34 27.31 44.26
CA LEU A 37 32.65 26.89 44.85
C LEU A 37 33.48 25.85 44.02
N THR A 38 34.80 25.83 44.28
CA THR A 38 35.91 25.09 43.61
C THR A 38 37.15 25.09 44.54
N PRO A 39 38.27 24.39 44.26
CA PRO A 39 38.54 23.02 43.80
C PRO A 39 39.34 22.24 44.91
N PRO A 40 40.14 21.17 44.65
CA PRO A 40 41.52 21.32 44.14
C PRO A 40 42.06 20.16 43.26
N THR A 41 43.34 20.22 42.88
CA THR A 41 44.04 19.34 41.93
C THR A 41 45.01 18.33 42.58
N ALA A 42 45.23 17.17 41.95
CA ALA A 42 46.43 16.33 42.15
C ALA A 42 46.77 15.51 40.88
N SER A 43 48.03 15.05 40.75
CA SER A 43 48.58 14.38 39.56
C SER A 43 49.56 13.28 39.94
N PHE A 44 49.69 12.18 39.16
CA PHE A 44 50.96 11.44 38.99
C PHE A 44 50.96 10.55 37.72
N ARG A 45 52.06 9.80 37.47
CA ARG A 45 52.42 9.16 36.19
C ARG A 45 52.77 7.66 36.32
N LEU A 46 52.69 6.94 35.18
CA LEU A 46 53.51 5.78 34.75
C LEU A 46 53.47 4.46 35.56
N ALA A 47 53.12 3.35 34.89
CA ALA A 47 54.09 2.29 34.50
C ALA A 47 53.41 1.07 33.81
N THR A 48 54.16 0.36 32.96
CA THR A 48 53.86 -0.99 32.40
C THR A 48 55.03 -1.92 32.69
N PRO A 49 54.83 -3.25 32.91
CA PRO A 49 55.55 -4.22 32.05
C PRO A 49 54.92 -5.63 31.86
N SER A 50 54.72 -6.02 30.59
CA SER A 50 55.20 -7.25 29.87
C SER A 50 55.10 -8.71 30.41
N PHE A 51 54.98 -9.64 29.44
CA PHE A 51 55.12 -11.14 29.47
C PHE A 51 53.98 -11.94 30.16
N SER A 52 53.60 -13.21 29.82
CA SER A 52 53.65 -14.10 28.61
C SER A 52 53.92 -15.57 29.01
N LEU A 53 53.01 -16.53 28.75
CA LEU A 53 53.34 -17.85 28.12
C LEU A 53 52.13 -18.77 27.78
N LYS A 54 52.03 -19.14 26.49
CA LYS A 54 51.59 -20.41 25.83
C LYS A 54 50.58 -21.44 26.45
N SER A 55 49.67 -21.90 25.56
CA SER A 55 49.12 -23.28 25.40
C SER A 55 48.03 -23.78 26.39
N THR A 56 47.04 -24.65 26.06
CA THR A 56 46.70 -25.38 24.81
C THR A 56 45.16 -25.61 24.68
N LEU A 57 44.70 -25.93 23.45
CA LEU A 57 43.32 -26.31 23.04
C LEU A 57 42.51 -27.22 24.00
N LYS A 58 41.25 -26.86 24.31
CA LYS A 58 40.03 -27.46 23.69
C LYS A 58 38.68 -26.94 24.26
N ASP A 59 37.70 -26.87 23.36
CA ASP A 59 36.23 -26.97 23.50
C ASP A 59 35.56 -26.79 24.88
N THR A 60 34.87 -25.66 25.11
CA THR A 60 33.53 -25.64 25.77
C THR A 60 32.83 -24.28 25.64
N ASN A 61 31.50 -24.25 25.79
CA ASN A 61 30.70 -23.03 25.85
C ASN A 61 31.07 -22.18 27.08
N ILE A 62 31.23 -20.86 26.92
CA ILE A 62 31.36 -19.92 28.06
C ILE A 62 30.18 -18.96 28.06
N VAL A 63 29.25 -19.20 28.99
CA VAL A 63 28.35 -18.16 29.51
C VAL A 63 29.09 -17.46 30.63
N THR A 64 29.25 -16.13 30.54
CA THR A 64 29.93 -15.32 31.57
C THR A 64 28.94 -14.42 32.32
N THR A 65 28.18 -15.02 33.25
CA THR A 65 27.52 -14.27 34.32
C THR A 65 28.56 -13.86 35.37
N ALA A 66 28.74 -12.54 35.55
CA ALA A 66 29.66 -11.98 36.55
C ALA A 66 28.94 -10.94 37.44
N THR A 67 28.01 -11.40 38.28
CA THR A 67 27.26 -10.52 39.18
C THR A 67 28.16 -9.96 40.29
N LYS A 68 28.21 -8.64 40.41
CA LYS A 68 28.58 -7.95 41.66
C LYS A 68 27.53 -6.92 42.03
N MET A 69 26.73 -7.24 43.05
CA MET A 69 25.95 -6.23 43.77
C MET A 69 26.84 -5.59 44.83
N ALA A 70 27.12 -4.31 44.66
CA ALA A 70 27.47 -3.36 45.72
C ALA A 70 26.78 -2.06 45.34
N GLY A 71 26.09 -1.43 46.28
CA GLY A 71 25.23 -0.28 45.98
C GLY A 71 26.04 1.02 45.85
N ASP A 72 25.72 1.78 44.81
CA ASP A 72 25.45 3.20 44.97
C ASP A 72 24.24 3.54 44.08
N ASP A 73 23.37 4.44 44.53
CA ASP A 73 22.05 4.62 43.90
C ASP A 73 22.09 5.54 42.67
N ASN A 74 21.10 5.43 41.80
CA ASN A 74 20.90 6.28 40.61
C ASN A 74 21.99 6.18 39.51
N THR A 75 22.35 4.97 39.08
CA THR A 75 22.99 4.73 37.77
C THR A 75 21.97 4.25 36.74
N THR A 76 21.84 4.95 35.61
CA THR A 76 21.13 4.43 34.43
C THR A 76 21.82 3.18 33.93
N ARG A 77 21.08 2.06 33.85
CA ARG A 77 21.58 0.84 33.19
C ARG A 77 21.70 1.11 31.69
N GLU A 78 22.92 1.25 31.20
CA GLU A 78 23.18 1.21 29.76
C GLU A 78 22.83 -0.20 29.26
N PHE A 79 21.94 -0.27 28.26
CA PHE A 79 21.57 -1.52 27.61
C PHE A 79 22.48 -1.74 26.39
N GLU A 80 23.47 -2.61 26.53
CA GLU A 80 24.27 -3.07 25.38
C GLU A 80 23.38 -3.78 24.35
N LEU A 81 23.76 -3.71 23.06
CA LEU A 81 23.03 -4.35 21.98
C LEU A 81 23.22 -5.88 22.01
N SER A 82 22.11 -6.60 22.09
CA SER A 82 22.04 -8.07 22.14
C SER A 82 20.72 -8.55 21.54
N ASN A 83 20.58 -9.85 21.29
CA ASN A 83 19.31 -10.43 20.81
C ASN A 83 18.12 -10.26 21.79
N LEU A 84 18.35 -9.81 23.03
CA LEU A 84 17.31 -9.49 24.02
C LEU A 84 16.98 -8.00 24.12
N THR A 85 17.85 -7.13 23.59
CA THR A 85 17.74 -5.66 23.65
C THR A 85 17.59 -5.01 22.27
N ALA A 86 17.70 -5.77 21.18
CA ALA A 86 17.44 -5.33 19.83
C ALA A 86 15.98 -4.86 19.65
N LEU A 87 15.80 -3.66 19.10
CA LEU A 87 14.48 -3.08 18.81
C LEU A 87 13.74 -3.82 17.69
N SER A 88 14.49 -4.27 16.69
CA SER A 88 13.99 -5.13 15.62
C SER A 88 13.86 -6.58 16.12
N PRO A 89 12.70 -7.24 15.94
CA PRO A 89 12.55 -8.63 16.33
C PRO A 89 13.30 -9.59 15.39
N LEU A 90 13.70 -9.14 14.19
CA LEU A 90 14.52 -9.91 13.25
C LEU A 90 15.94 -10.12 13.82
N ASP A 91 16.54 -9.08 14.37
CA ASP A 91 17.87 -9.10 15.00
C ASP A 91 17.80 -9.61 16.45
N GLY A 92 16.63 -9.49 17.08
CA GLY A 92 16.33 -10.06 18.39
C GLY A 92 15.85 -11.51 18.34
N ARG A 93 14.57 -11.69 18.65
CA ARG A 93 13.88 -12.99 18.81
C ARG A 93 14.06 -13.96 17.65
N TYR A 94 14.12 -13.47 16.41
CA TYR A 94 14.10 -14.29 15.20
C TYR A 94 15.45 -14.43 14.51
N TRP A 95 16.54 -13.92 15.09
CA TRP A 95 17.89 -13.90 14.48
C TRP A 95 18.32 -15.25 13.90
N ASN A 96 18.14 -16.33 14.66
CA ASN A 96 18.51 -17.68 14.22
C ASN A 96 17.70 -18.22 13.02
N LYS A 97 16.60 -17.55 12.62
CA LYS A 97 15.84 -17.84 11.39
C LYS A 97 16.26 -16.96 10.21
N VAL A 98 16.80 -15.75 10.43
CA VAL A 98 17.02 -14.74 9.37
C VAL A 98 18.47 -14.26 9.19
N LYS A 99 19.38 -14.62 10.10
CA LYS A 99 20.82 -14.25 10.07
C LYS A 99 21.52 -14.55 8.74
N ASP A 100 21.00 -15.47 7.94
CA ASP A 100 21.53 -15.86 6.64
C ASP A 100 21.50 -14.69 5.63
N LEU A 101 20.63 -13.69 5.85
CA LEU A 101 20.60 -12.43 5.10
C LEU A 101 21.67 -11.42 5.56
N SER A 102 22.21 -11.55 6.77
CA SER A 102 23.11 -10.53 7.35
C SER A 102 24.43 -10.28 6.58
N PRO A 103 25.04 -11.24 5.85
CA PRO A 103 26.18 -10.95 4.98
C PRO A 103 25.84 -10.01 3.80
N PHE A 104 24.55 -9.89 3.46
CA PHE A 104 24.07 -9.13 2.30
C PHE A 104 23.33 -7.85 2.70
N MET A 105 22.51 -7.90 3.76
CA MET A 105 21.52 -6.87 4.10
C MET A 105 21.88 -6.03 5.34
N SER A 106 23.10 -6.16 5.85
CA SER A 106 23.61 -5.35 6.98
C SER A 106 24.56 -4.24 6.51
N GLU A 107 24.92 -3.33 7.42
CA GLU A 107 25.98 -2.34 7.22
C GLU A 107 27.32 -2.99 6.85
N TYR A 108 27.65 -4.15 7.44
CA TYR A 108 28.83 -4.95 7.07
C TYR A 108 28.76 -5.40 5.61
N GLY A 109 27.61 -5.93 5.17
CA GLY A 109 27.38 -6.33 3.78
C GLY A 109 27.52 -5.15 2.81
N LEU A 110 26.94 -4.00 3.15
CA LEU A 110 27.06 -2.78 2.35
C LEU A 110 28.52 -2.33 2.21
N ILE A 111 29.32 -2.36 3.29
CA ILE A 111 30.75 -2.03 3.23
C ILE A 111 31.52 -3.05 2.40
N TYR A 112 31.27 -4.36 2.58
CA TYR A 112 31.89 -5.43 1.79
C TYR A 112 31.65 -5.25 0.28
N TYR A 113 30.40 -5.02 -0.14
CA TYR A 113 30.10 -4.82 -1.56
C TYR A 113 30.65 -3.51 -2.13
N ARG A 114 30.78 -2.45 -1.32
CA ARG A 114 31.50 -1.22 -1.72
C ARG A 114 33.00 -1.48 -1.93
N VAL A 115 33.65 -2.19 -1.02
CA VAL A 115 35.06 -2.64 -1.14
C VAL A 115 35.28 -3.47 -2.40
N LEU A 116 34.37 -4.41 -2.66
CA LEU A 116 34.37 -5.24 -3.88
C LEU A 116 34.30 -4.38 -5.14
N VAL A 117 33.35 -3.44 -5.24
CA VAL A 117 33.16 -2.60 -6.43
C VAL A 117 34.36 -1.68 -6.68
N GLU A 118 34.91 -1.03 -5.65
CA GLU A 118 36.12 -0.19 -5.75
C GLU A 118 37.34 -0.97 -6.26
N ILE A 119 37.61 -2.14 -5.69
CA ILE A 119 38.72 -3.00 -6.11
C ILE A 119 38.53 -3.48 -7.55
N LYS A 120 37.31 -3.90 -7.91
CA LYS A 120 37.00 -4.31 -9.29
C LYS A 120 37.14 -3.14 -10.27
N TRP A 121 36.83 -1.90 -9.87
CA TRP A 121 37.03 -0.72 -10.71
C TRP A 121 38.52 -0.42 -10.95
N LEU A 122 39.35 -0.43 -9.91
CA LEU A 122 40.81 -0.27 -10.06
C LEU A 122 41.41 -1.38 -10.95
N LEU A 123 40.92 -2.62 -10.81
CA LEU A 123 41.30 -3.73 -11.70
C LEU A 123 40.85 -3.49 -13.15
N LYS A 124 39.64 -2.95 -13.39
CA LYS A 124 39.17 -2.60 -14.75
C LYS A 124 39.99 -1.47 -15.37
N LEU A 125 40.35 -0.43 -14.61
CA LEU A 125 41.22 0.64 -15.09
C LEU A 125 42.58 0.10 -15.57
N SER A 126 43.18 -0.83 -14.83
CA SER A 126 44.45 -1.48 -15.22
C SER A 126 44.41 -2.31 -16.52
N GLN A 127 43.22 -2.52 -17.09
CA GLN A 127 43.01 -3.26 -18.34
C GLN A 127 42.84 -2.34 -19.55
N ILE A 128 42.75 -1.02 -19.36
CA ILE A 128 42.53 -0.03 -20.43
C ILE A 128 43.90 0.52 -20.87
N PRO A 129 44.39 0.23 -22.10
CA PRO A 129 45.73 0.62 -22.55
C PRO A 129 46.01 2.12 -22.51
N GLU A 130 44.97 2.95 -22.62
CA GLU A 130 45.02 4.41 -22.62
C GLU A 130 45.22 5.01 -21.21
N VAL A 131 44.96 4.25 -20.13
CA VAL A 131 45.12 4.69 -18.73
C VAL A 131 46.55 4.34 -18.26
N THR A 132 47.54 4.98 -18.87
CA THR A 132 48.96 4.59 -18.74
C THR A 132 49.50 4.68 -17.30
N GLU A 133 48.88 5.53 -16.50
CA GLU A 133 49.12 5.79 -15.08
C GLU A 133 48.70 4.61 -14.19
N VAL A 134 47.79 3.75 -14.65
CA VAL A 134 47.43 2.48 -14.01
C VAL A 134 47.88 1.32 -14.91
N PRO A 135 49.18 0.97 -14.92
CA PRO A 135 49.66 -0.14 -15.73
C PRO A 135 49.01 -1.46 -15.31
N LYS A 136 48.85 -2.38 -16.27
CA LYS A 136 48.29 -3.71 -16.03
C LYS A 136 49.03 -4.43 -14.90
N PHE A 137 48.29 -4.73 -13.83
CA PHE A 137 48.83 -5.34 -12.63
C PHE A 137 49.50 -6.70 -12.88
N SER A 138 50.58 -6.95 -12.13
CA SER A 138 51.17 -8.27 -11.99
C SER A 138 50.18 -9.28 -11.37
N GLN A 139 50.46 -10.57 -11.54
CA GLN A 139 49.66 -11.63 -10.91
C GLN A 139 49.69 -11.54 -9.38
N GLU A 140 50.77 -11.02 -8.78
CA GLU A 140 50.90 -10.80 -7.34
C GLU A 140 49.97 -9.68 -6.87
N ALA A 141 50.03 -8.50 -7.50
CA ALA A 141 49.13 -7.37 -7.20
C ALA A 141 47.65 -7.72 -7.45
N HIS A 142 47.35 -8.44 -8.54
CA HIS A 142 46.00 -8.89 -8.85
C HIS A 142 45.47 -9.88 -7.79
N SER A 143 46.27 -10.88 -7.38
CA SER A 143 45.89 -11.81 -6.33
C SER A 143 45.81 -11.14 -4.95
N TYR A 144 46.64 -10.14 -4.67
CA TYR A 144 46.56 -9.33 -3.45
C TYR A 144 45.25 -8.55 -3.39
N LEU A 145 44.86 -7.87 -4.47
CA LEU A 145 43.59 -7.13 -4.56
C LEU A 145 42.37 -8.04 -4.38
N LEU A 146 42.36 -9.23 -5.00
CA LEU A 146 41.30 -10.21 -4.74
C LEU A 146 41.31 -10.71 -3.29
N GLY A 147 42.49 -10.96 -2.71
CA GLY A 147 42.64 -11.36 -1.31
C GLY A 147 42.12 -10.34 -0.29
N VAL A 148 42.04 -9.04 -0.64
CA VAL A 148 41.38 -8.01 0.19
C VAL A 148 39.85 -8.14 0.14
N ILE A 149 39.28 -8.63 -0.96
CA ILE A 149 37.84 -8.96 -1.04
C ILE A 149 37.58 -10.27 -0.30
N ASP A 150 38.28 -11.34 -0.66
CA ASP A 150 38.05 -12.70 -0.16
C ASP A 150 38.34 -12.84 1.34
N GLY A 151 39.25 -12.00 1.87
CA GLY A 151 39.63 -11.94 3.28
C GLY A 151 39.02 -10.78 4.08
N PHE A 152 38.05 -10.05 3.54
CA PHE A 152 37.43 -8.91 4.23
C PHE A 152 36.75 -9.34 5.54
N SER A 153 37.08 -8.67 6.64
CA SER A 153 36.71 -9.09 8.01
C SER A 153 35.85 -8.06 8.76
N MET A 154 35.31 -8.46 9.92
CA MET A 154 34.59 -7.53 10.80
C MET A 154 35.49 -6.41 11.32
N ASP A 155 36.79 -6.69 11.54
CA ASP A 155 37.77 -5.68 11.97
C ASP A 155 38.02 -4.65 10.85
N ASP A 156 38.00 -5.07 9.58
CA ASP A 156 38.06 -4.16 8.43
C ASP A 156 36.83 -3.26 8.33
N ALA A 157 35.63 -3.81 8.57
CA ALA A 157 34.40 -3.02 8.60
C ALA A 157 34.39 -2.01 9.77
N LEU A 158 34.91 -2.40 10.94
CA LEU A 158 35.10 -1.49 12.08
C LEU A 158 36.12 -0.39 11.75
N GLU A 159 37.22 -0.71 11.06
CA GLU A 159 38.20 0.28 10.58
C GLU A 159 37.55 1.29 9.62
N VAL A 160 36.67 0.84 8.71
CA VAL A 160 35.88 1.76 7.87
C VAL A 160 34.99 2.67 8.70
N LYS A 161 34.26 2.16 9.72
CA LYS A 161 33.43 3.02 10.60
C LYS A 161 34.27 3.98 11.46
N ASP A 162 35.48 3.61 11.85
CA ASP A 162 36.42 4.49 12.58
C ASP A 162 36.92 5.64 11.70
N ILE A 163 37.18 5.39 10.41
CA ILE A 163 37.51 6.44 9.42
C ILE A 163 36.27 7.28 9.10
N GLU A 164 35.08 6.68 9.05
CA GLU A 164 33.81 7.39 8.85
C GLU A 164 33.54 8.40 9.97
N ARG A 165 33.90 8.08 11.22
CA ARG A 165 33.78 9.00 12.36
C ARG A 165 34.58 10.30 12.18
N VAL A 166 35.59 10.32 11.29
CA VAL A 166 36.38 11.52 10.96
C VAL A 166 35.90 12.18 9.66
N THR A 167 35.48 11.41 8.66
CA THR A 167 35.07 11.93 7.35
C THR A 167 33.59 12.35 7.28
N ASN A 168 32.75 11.82 8.17
CA ASN A 168 31.29 11.88 8.11
C ASN A 168 30.71 11.46 6.74
N HIS A 169 31.40 10.54 6.03
CA HIS A 169 30.99 10.05 4.72
C HIS A 169 31.50 8.62 4.47
N ASP A 170 30.58 7.67 4.47
CA ASP A 170 30.84 6.22 4.39
C ASP A 170 31.66 5.76 3.16
N VAL A 171 31.28 6.14 1.93
CA VAL A 171 32.05 5.74 0.73
C VAL A 171 33.45 6.38 0.72
N LYS A 172 33.62 7.60 1.24
CA LYS A 172 34.95 8.22 1.37
C LYS A 172 35.82 7.49 2.42
N ALA A 173 35.20 6.94 3.46
CA ALA A 173 35.89 6.08 4.41
C ALA A 173 36.34 4.75 3.78
N VAL A 174 35.57 4.16 2.85
CA VAL A 174 35.99 2.98 2.07
C VAL A 174 37.19 3.29 1.18
N GLU A 175 37.22 4.43 0.48
CA GLU A 175 38.40 4.85 -0.30
C GLU A 175 39.65 4.96 0.58
N TYR A 176 39.54 5.63 1.73
CA TYR A 176 40.66 5.80 2.66
C TYR A 176 41.10 4.49 3.32
N PHE A 177 40.17 3.59 3.63
CA PHE A 177 40.48 2.22 4.05
C PHE A 177 41.29 1.49 2.98
N LEU A 178 40.84 1.48 1.72
CA LEU A 178 41.54 0.82 0.61
C LEU A 178 42.93 1.42 0.37
N LYS A 179 43.06 2.75 0.35
CA LYS A 179 44.34 3.44 0.26
C LYS A 179 45.30 3.01 1.38
N LYS A 180 44.84 2.94 2.64
CA LYS A 180 45.63 2.48 3.79
C LYS A 180 45.98 0.99 3.71
N LYS A 181 45.01 0.13 3.38
CA LYS A 181 45.13 -1.33 3.30
C LYS A 181 46.15 -1.73 2.22
N CYS A 182 46.11 -1.08 1.05
CA CYS A 182 46.98 -1.39 -0.08
C CYS A 182 48.32 -0.64 -0.08
N GLN A 183 48.51 0.40 0.76
CA GLN A 183 49.76 1.15 0.90
C GLN A 183 51.04 0.29 1.05
N PRO A 184 51.04 -0.88 1.73
CA PRO A 184 52.23 -1.72 1.85
C PRO A 184 52.65 -2.44 0.56
N HIS A 185 51.77 -2.57 -0.44
CA HIS A 185 52.05 -3.34 -1.66
C HIS A 185 52.75 -2.46 -2.72
N PRO A 186 54.04 -2.68 -3.06
CA PRO A 186 54.85 -1.69 -3.80
C PRO A 186 54.37 -1.30 -5.19
N GLU A 187 53.55 -2.14 -5.83
CA GLU A 187 52.92 -1.87 -7.13
C GLU A 187 51.68 -0.98 -6.98
N ILE A 188 50.69 -1.42 -6.19
CA ILE A 188 49.42 -0.72 -5.94
C ILE A 188 49.66 0.63 -5.22
N ALA A 189 50.69 0.71 -4.37
CA ALA A 189 51.13 1.93 -3.68
C ALA A 189 51.44 3.12 -4.61
N LYS A 190 51.68 2.87 -5.91
CA LYS A 190 51.93 3.91 -6.92
C LYS A 190 50.64 4.53 -7.50
N VAL A 191 49.52 3.82 -7.36
CA VAL A 191 48.24 4.13 -8.03
C VAL A 191 47.08 4.29 -7.03
N LEU A 192 47.38 4.55 -5.76
CA LEU A 192 46.37 4.69 -4.69
C LEU A 192 45.33 5.76 -5.01
N GLU A 193 45.72 6.86 -5.66
CA GLU A 193 44.81 7.92 -6.10
C GLU A 193 43.89 7.54 -7.28
N PHE A 194 43.98 6.30 -7.78
CA PHE A 194 43.01 5.73 -8.72
C PHE A 194 41.90 4.88 -8.06
N PHE A 195 41.95 4.63 -6.74
CA PHE A 195 40.72 4.27 -6.01
C PHE A 195 39.72 5.44 -6.09
N HIS A 196 38.43 5.14 -6.28
CA HIS A 196 37.37 6.11 -6.58
C HIS A 196 37.59 6.98 -7.83
N PHE A 197 38.49 6.60 -8.77
CA PHE A 197 38.81 7.45 -9.93
C PHE A 197 37.59 7.78 -10.79
N ALA A 198 37.33 9.09 -10.93
CA ALA A 198 36.22 9.69 -11.69
C ALA A 198 34.79 9.27 -11.26
N CYS A 199 34.67 8.42 -10.24
CA CYS A 199 33.43 7.96 -9.65
C CYS A 199 32.64 9.11 -8.99
N THR A 200 31.37 8.85 -8.75
CA THR A 200 30.64 9.41 -7.60
C THR A 200 30.30 8.28 -6.62
N SER A 201 30.01 8.62 -5.36
CA SER A 201 29.64 7.64 -4.32
C SER A 201 28.50 6.71 -4.74
N GLU A 202 27.60 7.19 -5.60
CA GLU A 202 26.48 6.41 -6.15
C GLU A 202 26.83 5.50 -7.32
N ASP A 203 27.99 5.65 -7.97
CA ASP A 203 28.50 4.59 -8.85
C ASP A 203 28.87 3.35 -8.03
N ILE A 204 29.32 3.54 -6.78
CA ILE A 204 29.64 2.45 -5.85
C ILE A 204 28.37 1.93 -5.16
N ASN A 205 27.54 2.82 -4.59
CA ASN A 205 26.34 2.43 -3.84
C ASN A 205 25.34 1.63 -4.68
N ASN A 206 25.01 2.07 -5.90
CA ASN A 206 23.99 1.38 -6.70
C ASN A 206 24.45 -0.05 -7.06
N LEU A 207 25.73 -0.24 -7.41
CA LEU A 207 26.28 -1.56 -7.71
C LEU A 207 26.38 -2.42 -6.45
N ALA A 208 26.73 -1.83 -5.30
CA ALA A 208 26.70 -2.53 -4.03
C ALA A 208 25.28 -3.01 -3.69
N HIS A 209 24.27 -2.14 -3.74
CA HIS A 209 22.87 -2.50 -3.49
C HIS A 209 22.32 -3.52 -4.49
N ALA A 210 22.72 -3.44 -5.77
CA ALA A 210 22.36 -4.42 -6.78
C ALA A 210 22.96 -5.81 -6.49
N LEU A 211 24.23 -5.89 -6.09
CA LEU A 211 24.89 -7.14 -5.69
C LEU A 211 24.33 -7.70 -4.37
N MET A 212 24.10 -6.84 -3.37
CA MET A 212 23.44 -7.21 -2.10
C MET A 212 22.08 -7.86 -2.38
N LEU A 213 21.24 -7.24 -3.22
CA LEU A 213 19.92 -7.77 -3.56
C LEU A 213 20.02 -9.05 -4.40
N LYS A 214 20.89 -9.09 -5.41
CA LYS A 214 21.12 -10.28 -6.25
C LYS A 214 21.50 -11.50 -5.41
N GLU A 215 22.57 -11.40 -4.62
CA GLU A 215 23.06 -12.53 -3.83
C GLU A 215 22.09 -12.88 -2.68
N ALA A 216 21.42 -11.92 -2.04
CA ALA A 216 20.37 -12.25 -1.07
C ALA A 216 19.20 -13.04 -1.70
N MET A 217 18.79 -12.66 -2.92
CA MET A 217 17.75 -13.37 -3.66
C MET A 217 18.20 -14.77 -4.06
N GLU A 218 19.37 -14.91 -4.69
CA GLU A 218 19.89 -16.19 -5.19
C GLU A 218 20.33 -17.16 -4.09
N ARG A 219 20.94 -16.67 -3.01
CA ARG A 219 21.51 -17.50 -1.94
C ARG A 219 20.53 -17.83 -0.82
N VAL A 220 19.47 -17.03 -0.62
CA VAL A 220 18.62 -17.13 0.58
C VAL A 220 17.13 -17.15 0.26
N ILE A 221 16.62 -16.17 -0.50
CA ILE A 221 15.17 -16.02 -0.73
C ILE A 221 14.65 -17.06 -1.72
N PHE A 222 15.27 -17.22 -2.89
CA PHE A 222 14.86 -18.23 -3.87
C PHE A 222 14.95 -19.66 -3.34
N PRO A 223 16.02 -20.11 -2.64
CA PRO A 223 16.04 -21.43 -2.02
C PRO A 223 14.88 -21.67 -1.04
N ALA A 224 14.50 -20.68 -0.23
CA ALA A 224 13.39 -20.79 0.71
C ALA A 224 12.02 -20.81 0.02
N MET A 225 11.84 -20.03 -1.06
CA MET A 225 10.65 -20.12 -1.92
C MET A 225 10.55 -21.50 -2.58
N ASP A 226 11.67 -22.00 -3.12
CA ASP A 226 11.72 -23.27 -3.84
C ASP A 226 11.51 -24.49 -2.91
N GLU A 227 11.93 -24.40 -1.65
CA GLU A 227 11.62 -25.39 -0.60
C GLU A 227 10.13 -25.37 -0.24
N LEU A 228 9.55 -24.18 -0.04
CA LEU A 228 8.13 -23.99 0.28
C LEU A 228 7.21 -24.49 -0.84
N ILE A 229 7.50 -24.15 -2.11
CA ILE A 229 6.75 -24.65 -3.27
C ILE A 229 6.77 -26.19 -3.30
N LYS A 230 7.94 -26.81 -3.10
CA LYS A 230 8.08 -28.28 -3.07
C LYS A 230 7.30 -28.92 -1.92
N ALA A 231 7.26 -28.28 -0.75
CA ALA A 231 6.48 -28.75 0.38
C ALA A 231 4.96 -28.73 0.11
N ILE A 232 4.44 -27.63 -0.48
CA ILE A 232 3.03 -27.51 -0.86
C ILE A 232 2.68 -28.45 -2.02
N CYS A 233 3.57 -28.63 -3.01
CA CYS A 233 3.38 -29.57 -4.10
C CYS A 233 3.36 -31.04 -3.62
N SER A 234 4.21 -31.37 -2.63
CA SER A 234 4.17 -32.68 -1.96
C SER A 234 2.85 -32.93 -1.22
N LEU A 235 2.30 -31.91 -0.55
CA LEU A 235 0.93 -31.98 0.01
C LEU A 235 -0.12 -32.18 -1.10
N ALA A 236 0.04 -31.53 -2.26
CA ALA A 236 -0.87 -31.67 -3.38
C ALA A 236 -0.91 -33.10 -3.92
N VAL A 237 0.24 -33.64 -4.33
CA VAL A 237 0.33 -34.97 -4.95
C VAL A 237 -0.04 -36.08 -3.96
N THR A 238 0.42 -36.00 -2.70
CA THR A 238 0.13 -37.01 -1.66
C THR A 238 -1.37 -37.08 -1.34
N ASN A 239 -2.05 -35.93 -1.34
CA ASN A 239 -3.47 -35.84 -0.95
C ASN A 239 -4.42 -35.69 -2.15
N ALA A 240 -3.93 -35.84 -3.39
CA ALA A 240 -4.69 -35.60 -4.62
C ALA A 240 -5.97 -36.44 -4.73
N SER A 241 -6.00 -37.62 -4.10
CA SER A 241 -7.13 -38.56 -4.14
C SER A 241 -8.04 -38.50 -2.88
N ILE A 242 -7.85 -37.53 -1.98
CA ILE A 242 -8.64 -37.38 -0.75
C ILE A 242 -9.79 -36.39 -0.99
N PRO A 243 -11.07 -36.83 -1.04
CA PRO A 243 -12.20 -35.93 -1.25
C PRO A 243 -12.36 -34.92 -0.10
N MET A 244 -12.82 -33.72 -0.45
CA MET A 244 -13.04 -32.63 0.50
C MET A 244 -14.32 -31.86 0.14
N LEU A 245 -15.10 -31.45 1.15
CA LEU A 245 -16.23 -30.56 0.97
C LEU A 245 -15.73 -29.12 0.75
N SER A 246 -15.89 -28.63 -0.47
CA SER A 246 -15.57 -27.25 -0.84
C SER A 246 -16.44 -26.25 -0.07
N ARG A 247 -15.93 -25.02 0.12
CA ARG A 247 -16.71 -23.92 0.71
C ARG A 247 -16.68 -22.68 -0.17
N THR A 248 -17.86 -22.17 -0.51
CA THR A 248 -18.04 -20.89 -1.21
C THR A 248 -18.89 -19.98 -0.33
N HIS A 249 -18.41 -18.76 -0.06
CA HIS A 249 -19.01 -17.87 0.95
C HIS A 249 -19.14 -18.55 2.34
N GLY A 250 -18.21 -19.46 2.66
CA GLY A 250 -18.22 -20.30 3.87
C GLY A 250 -19.23 -21.45 3.87
N GLN A 251 -20.14 -21.53 2.89
CA GLN A 251 -21.20 -22.55 2.80
C GLN A 251 -20.75 -23.80 2.05
N PRO A 252 -21.30 -25.00 2.35
CA PRO A 252 -21.08 -26.23 1.59
C PRO A 252 -21.27 -26.04 0.07
N ALA A 253 -20.34 -26.55 -0.72
CA ALA A 253 -20.31 -26.43 -2.18
C ALA A 253 -19.81 -27.71 -2.86
N SER A 254 -19.90 -27.76 -4.20
CA SER A 254 -19.50 -28.89 -5.04
C SER A 254 -18.11 -29.44 -4.68
N PRO A 255 -17.97 -30.73 -4.30
CA PRO A 255 -16.75 -31.27 -3.72
C PRO A 255 -15.50 -31.18 -4.60
N THR A 256 -14.35 -31.20 -3.93
CA THR A 256 -13.01 -31.12 -4.49
C THR A 256 -12.14 -32.24 -3.91
N THR A 257 -10.83 -32.21 -4.12
CA THR A 257 -9.88 -32.97 -3.29
C THR A 257 -8.92 -32.05 -2.57
N LEU A 258 -8.52 -32.44 -1.36
CA LEU A 258 -7.57 -31.68 -0.53
C LEU A 258 -6.29 -31.38 -1.32
N GLY A 259 -5.76 -32.37 -2.04
CA GLY A 259 -4.57 -32.18 -2.87
C GLY A 259 -4.76 -31.23 -4.06
N LYS A 260 -5.96 -31.12 -4.65
CA LYS A 260 -6.22 -30.12 -5.70
C LYS A 260 -6.19 -28.70 -5.15
N GLU A 261 -6.66 -28.45 -3.93
CA GLU A 261 -6.56 -27.10 -3.35
C GLU A 261 -5.11 -26.73 -3.03
N MET A 262 -4.31 -27.67 -2.52
CA MET A 262 -2.86 -27.45 -2.36
C MET A 262 -2.16 -27.20 -3.72
N ALA A 263 -2.61 -27.86 -4.80
CA ALA A 263 -2.07 -27.65 -6.14
C ALA A 263 -2.29 -26.22 -6.68
N VAL A 264 -3.41 -25.57 -6.33
CA VAL A 264 -3.68 -24.17 -6.71
C VAL A 264 -2.61 -23.23 -6.12
N PHE A 265 -2.25 -23.43 -4.86
CA PHE A 265 -1.19 -22.64 -4.21
C PHE A 265 0.20 -22.96 -4.77
N ALA A 266 0.53 -24.23 -4.97
CA ALA A 266 1.81 -24.64 -5.57
C ALA A 266 2.02 -24.01 -6.96
N ALA A 267 1.00 -24.03 -7.82
CA ALA A 267 1.06 -23.41 -9.15
C ALA A 267 1.25 -21.89 -9.09
N ARG A 268 0.40 -21.17 -8.33
CA ARG A 268 0.47 -19.70 -8.17
C ARG A 268 1.82 -19.23 -7.63
N LEU A 269 2.34 -19.91 -6.61
CA LEU A 269 3.64 -19.59 -6.02
C LEU A 269 4.80 -19.88 -7.00
N SER A 270 4.72 -20.96 -7.78
CA SER A 270 5.74 -21.32 -8.77
C SER A 270 5.79 -20.34 -9.95
N GLU A 271 4.65 -19.93 -10.48
CA GLU A 271 4.54 -18.91 -11.53
C GLU A 271 5.15 -17.59 -11.05
N GLN A 272 4.73 -17.10 -9.88
CA GLN A 272 5.27 -15.86 -9.33
C GLN A 272 6.78 -15.95 -9.02
N ARG A 273 7.27 -17.09 -8.55
CA ARG A 273 8.69 -17.37 -8.32
C ARG A 273 9.50 -17.36 -9.62
N GLN A 274 8.93 -17.81 -10.73
CA GLN A 274 9.57 -17.69 -12.04
C GLN A 274 9.64 -16.22 -12.47
N GLU A 275 8.55 -15.46 -12.38
CA GLU A 275 8.51 -14.03 -12.72
C GLU A 275 9.56 -13.20 -11.98
N ILE A 276 9.70 -13.39 -10.65
CA ILE A 276 10.69 -12.65 -9.85
C ILE A 276 12.11 -12.87 -10.41
N SER A 277 12.44 -14.08 -10.87
CA SER A 277 13.75 -14.38 -11.47
C SER A 277 13.95 -13.84 -12.90
N GLN A 278 12.90 -13.37 -13.56
CA GLN A 278 13.01 -12.66 -14.85
C GLN A 278 13.27 -11.14 -14.67
N VAL A 279 13.15 -10.60 -13.45
CA VAL A 279 13.40 -9.19 -13.18
C VAL A 279 14.90 -8.90 -13.23
N LYS A 280 15.33 -8.27 -14.31
CA LYS A 280 16.73 -7.84 -14.52
C LYS A 280 17.17 -6.85 -13.45
N ILE A 281 17.97 -7.31 -12.50
CA ILE A 281 18.70 -6.47 -11.54
C ILE A 281 19.69 -5.59 -12.33
N LYS A 282 19.58 -4.27 -12.15
CA LYS A 282 20.36 -3.30 -12.91
C LYS A 282 21.52 -2.73 -12.10
N GLY A 283 22.47 -2.15 -12.83
CA GLY A 283 23.52 -1.29 -12.28
C GLY A 283 23.88 -0.16 -13.26
N LYS A 284 24.43 0.93 -12.73
CA LYS A 284 25.00 2.03 -13.52
C LYS A 284 26.40 2.37 -13.05
N PHE A 285 27.17 2.99 -13.95
CA PHE A 285 28.47 3.58 -13.65
C PHE A 285 28.66 4.74 -14.63
N ALA A 286 28.61 5.98 -14.15
CA ALA A 286 28.49 7.17 -15.01
C ALA A 286 28.91 8.51 -14.39
N GLY A 287 29.45 8.53 -13.17
CA GLY A 287 29.88 9.73 -12.48
C GLY A 287 28.73 10.58 -11.92
N ALA A 288 29.08 11.79 -11.47
CA ALA A 288 28.26 12.64 -10.60
C ALA A 288 26.84 12.98 -11.07
N VAL A 289 26.56 12.97 -12.37
CA VAL A 289 25.23 13.30 -12.93
C VAL A 289 24.88 12.44 -14.15
N GLY A 290 25.46 11.24 -14.29
CA GLY A 290 25.15 10.31 -15.39
C GLY A 290 25.81 10.62 -16.74
N ASN A 291 26.69 11.62 -16.81
CA ASN A 291 27.23 12.17 -18.07
C ASN A 291 28.75 12.05 -18.20
N TYR A 292 29.41 11.16 -17.44
CA TYR A 292 30.84 10.84 -17.55
C TYR A 292 31.81 12.04 -17.41
N ASN A 293 31.37 13.16 -16.83
CA ASN A 293 32.08 14.45 -16.94
C ASN A 293 33.53 14.40 -16.43
N ALA A 294 33.76 13.79 -15.26
CA ALA A 294 35.11 13.64 -14.70
C ALA A 294 35.99 12.71 -15.55
N HIS A 295 35.42 11.59 -16.00
CA HIS A 295 36.09 10.60 -16.85
C HIS A 295 36.60 11.23 -18.16
N LEU A 296 35.71 11.94 -18.87
CA LEU A 296 36.02 12.64 -20.14
C LEU A 296 36.91 13.87 -19.95
N SER A 297 36.95 14.48 -18.76
CA SER A 297 37.84 15.60 -18.46
C SER A 297 39.30 15.16 -18.29
N ALA A 298 39.54 13.93 -17.83
CA ALA A 298 40.87 13.34 -17.69
C ALA A 298 41.30 12.59 -18.96
N TYR A 299 40.40 11.76 -19.52
CA TYR A 299 40.65 10.94 -20.70
C TYR A 299 39.53 11.12 -21.73
N PRO A 300 39.57 12.15 -22.58
CA PRO A 300 38.54 12.44 -23.58
C PRO A 300 38.51 11.46 -24.77
N GLY A 301 39.53 10.61 -24.93
CA GLY A 301 39.65 9.64 -26.02
C GLY A 301 39.09 8.24 -25.73
N ILE A 302 38.64 7.97 -24.51
CA ILE A 302 38.14 6.65 -24.08
C ILE A 302 36.61 6.61 -24.19
N ASP A 303 36.05 5.52 -24.74
CA ASP A 303 34.61 5.25 -24.73
C ASP A 303 34.15 4.80 -23.33
N TRP A 304 34.01 5.77 -22.44
CA TRP A 304 33.56 5.54 -21.07
C TRP A 304 32.17 4.90 -20.95
N PRO A 305 31.16 5.20 -21.81
CA PRO A 305 29.92 4.43 -21.88
C PRO A 305 30.13 2.93 -22.13
N GLN A 306 31.01 2.54 -23.07
CA GLN A 306 31.33 1.13 -23.34
C GLN A 306 32.15 0.50 -22.20
N VAL A 307 33.16 1.19 -21.67
CA VAL A 307 33.94 0.72 -20.50
C VAL A 307 33.03 0.47 -19.29
N SER A 308 32.04 1.34 -19.08
CA SER A 308 31.09 1.25 -17.97
C SER A 308 30.05 0.15 -18.17
N ARG A 309 29.60 -0.08 -19.42
CA ARG A 309 28.82 -1.26 -19.78
C ARG A 309 29.56 -2.52 -19.37
N GLU A 310 30.77 -2.70 -19.89
CA GLU A 310 31.59 -3.89 -19.65
C GLU A 310 31.87 -4.08 -18.16
N PHE A 311 32.09 -3.00 -17.41
CA PHE A 311 32.29 -3.06 -15.97
C PHE A 311 31.05 -3.59 -15.24
N VAL A 312 29.86 -3.02 -15.48
CA VAL A 312 28.62 -3.45 -14.82
C VAL A 312 28.21 -4.87 -15.25
N GLU A 313 28.34 -5.20 -16.54
CA GLU A 313 28.05 -6.53 -17.06
C GLU A 313 29.05 -7.58 -16.51
N SER A 314 30.32 -7.21 -16.24
CA SER A 314 31.30 -8.09 -15.58
C SER A 314 31.02 -8.38 -14.10
N LEU A 315 30.13 -7.61 -13.46
CA LEU A 315 29.61 -7.87 -12.11
C LEU A 315 28.34 -8.76 -12.13
N GLY A 316 27.90 -9.23 -13.31
CA GLY A 316 26.67 -10.02 -13.47
C GLY A 316 25.38 -9.19 -13.37
N LEU A 317 25.46 -7.89 -13.62
CA LEU A 317 24.33 -6.94 -13.53
C LEU A 317 23.93 -6.43 -14.93
N SER A 318 22.66 -6.05 -15.10
CA SER A 318 22.20 -5.43 -16.35
C SER A 318 22.55 -3.93 -16.39
N PHE A 319 23.38 -3.51 -17.34
CA PHE A 319 23.78 -2.11 -17.47
C PHE A 319 22.60 -1.17 -17.79
N ASN A 320 22.46 -0.09 -17.00
CA ASN A 320 21.54 1.01 -17.26
C ASN A 320 22.29 2.26 -17.78
N PRO A 321 22.19 2.59 -19.09
CA PRO A 321 22.90 3.71 -19.69
C PRO A 321 22.24 5.08 -19.49
N TYR A 322 20.99 5.14 -19.00
CA TYR A 322 20.23 6.39 -18.87
C TYR A 322 19.85 6.63 -17.41
N VAL A 323 20.66 7.43 -16.73
CA VAL A 323 20.63 7.63 -15.28
C VAL A 323 20.98 9.07 -14.91
N THR A 324 20.70 9.44 -13.66
CA THR A 324 21.14 10.72 -13.08
C THR A 324 22.40 10.48 -12.23
N GLN A 325 22.48 11.04 -11.02
CA GLN A 325 23.50 10.59 -10.07
C GLN A 325 23.18 9.18 -9.52
N ILE A 326 21.92 8.75 -9.51
CA ILE A 326 21.45 7.45 -9.00
C ILE A 326 21.00 6.52 -10.14
N GLU A 327 20.95 5.21 -9.88
CA GLU A 327 20.07 4.32 -10.64
C GLU A 327 18.61 4.66 -10.25
N PRO A 328 17.63 4.71 -11.17
CA PRO A 328 16.26 5.11 -10.85
C PRO A 328 15.47 4.16 -9.93
N HIS A 329 16.04 3.04 -9.48
CA HIS A 329 15.43 2.05 -8.58
C HIS A 329 14.18 1.32 -9.15
N ASP A 330 13.80 1.59 -10.40
CA ASP A 330 12.69 0.96 -11.15
C ASP A 330 12.67 -0.57 -11.04
N TYR A 331 13.85 -1.19 -11.06
CA TYR A 331 13.97 -2.65 -11.02
C TYR A 331 13.75 -3.19 -9.60
N MET A 332 14.15 -2.44 -8.56
CA MET A 332 13.92 -2.82 -7.17
C MET A 332 12.42 -2.85 -6.88
N ALA A 333 11.68 -1.82 -7.31
CA ALA A 333 10.22 -1.79 -7.19
C ALA A 333 9.54 -2.99 -7.87
N ARG A 334 10.04 -3.44 -9.02
CA ARG A 334 9.54 -4.65 -9.71
C ARG A 334 9.84 -5.93 -8.92
N VAL A 335 11.05 -6.10 -8.38
CA VAL A 335 11.40 -7.24 -7.51
C VAL A 335 10.49 -7.25 -6.28
N PHE A 336 10.34 -6.11 -5.61
CA PHE A 336 9.59 -5.99 -4.36
C PHE A 336 8.08 -6.19 -4.56
N TYR A 337 7.46 -5.64 -5.62
CA TYR A 337 6.05 -5.93 -5.93
C TYR A 337 5.81 -7.40 -6.30
N ALA A 338 6.70 -8.04 -7.05
CA ALA A 338 6.56 -9.47 -7.36
C ALA A 338 6.71 -10.36 -6.11
N ILE A 339 7.56 -9.97 -5.14
CA ILE A 339 7.62 -10.60 -3.81
C ILE A 339 6.35 -10.33 -2.98
N ILE A 340 5.75 -9.13 -3.06
CA ILE A 340 4.48 -8.83 -2.39
C ILE A 340 3.35 -9.75 -2.89
N ILE A 341 3.30 -10.05 -4.19
CA ILE A 341 2.30 -10.98 -4.73
C ILE A 341 2.57 -12.41 -4.24
N PHE A 342 3.83 -12.87 -4.22
CA PHE A 342 4.20 -14.18 -3.64
C PHE A 342 3.79 -14.28 -2.16
N ASN A 343 4.12 -13.27 -1.36
CA ASN A 343 3.71 -13.15 0.04
C ASN A 343 2.17 -13.18 0.18
N THR A 344 1.43 -12.53 -0.72
CA THR A 344 -0.04 -12.46 -0.68
C THR A 344 -0.67 -13.82 -1.00
N ILE A 345 -0.12 -14.58 -1.95
CA ILE A 345 -0.52 -15.97 -2.22
C ILE A 345 -0.22 -16.87 -1.00
N LEU A 346 0.83 -16.59 -0.24
CA LEU A 346 1.16 -17.34 0.97
C LEU A 346 0.27 -16.96 2.18
N ILE A 347 -0.12 -15.70 2.34
CA ILE A 347 -1.14 -15.27 3.33
C ILE A 347 -2.47 -16.02 3.08
N ASP A 348 -2.86 -16.11 1.81
CA ASP A 348 -4.05 -16.82 1.35
C ASP A 348 -3.97 -18.32 1.73
N PHE A 349 -2.82 -18.98 1.49
CA PHE A 349 -2.54 -20.36 1.94
C PHE A 349 -2.55 -20.52 3.47
N ASP A 350 -1.88 -19.65 4.21
CA ASP A 350 -1.77 -19.71 5.68
C ASP A 350 -3.17 -19.64 6.33
N ARG A 351 -4.06 -18.80 5.78
CA ARG A 351 -5.44 -18.63 6.24
C ARG A 351 -6.34 -19.80 5.86
N ASP A 352 -6.18 -20.35 4.66
CA ASP A 352 -6.91 -21.55 4.23
C ASP A 352 -6.52 -22.76 5.11
N VAL A 353 -5.23 -22.95 5.37
CA VAL A 353 -4.72 -24.01 6.27
C VAL A 353 -5.16 -23.78 7.72
N TRP A 354 -5.18 -22.54 8.21
CA TRP A 354 -5.80 -22.21 9.50
C TRP A 354 -7.28 -22.63 9.54
N GLY A 355 -8.03 -22.37 8.46
CA GLY A 355 -9.42 -22.80 8.29
C GLY A 355 -9.59 -24.31 8.29
N TYR A 356 -8.75 -25.04 7.55
CA TYR A 356 -8.76 -26.51 7.52
C TYR A 356 -8.36 -27.13 8.87
N ILE A 357 -7.48 -26.50 9.65
CA ILE A 357 -7.18 -26.90 11.04
C ILE A 357 -8.38 -26.61 11.96
N SER A 358 -9.03 -25.46 11.82
CA SER A 358 -10.22 -25.06 12.59
C SER A 358 -11.41 -26.00 12.34
N LEU A 359 -11.61 -26.45 11.11
CA LEU A 359 -12.58 -27.49 10.71
C LEU A 359 -12.17 -28.92 11.13
N ALA A 360 -10.98 -29.08 11.71
CA ALA A 360 -10.34 -30.35 12.05
C ALA A 360 -10.11 -31.30 10.86
N TYR A 361 -9.99 -30.78 9.63
CA TYR A 361 -9.53 -31.51 8.45
C TYR A 361 -8.03 -31.86 8.57
N PHE A 362 -7.26 -30.99 9.23
CA PHE A 362 -5.92 -31.31 9.70
C PHE A 362 -5.89 -31.42 11.23
N LYS A 363 -5.15 -32.41 11.71
CA LYS A 363 -4.57 -32.47 13.07
C LYS A 363 -3.13 -31.94 13.00
N GLN A 364 -2.56 -31.60 14.15
CA GLN A 364 -1.18 -31.12 14.26
C GLN A 364 -0.33 -32.05 15.11
N ILE A 365 0.87 -32.37 14.62
CA ILE A 365 1.87 -33.18 15.32
C ILE A 365 2.59 -32.31 16.35
N THR A 366 2.35 -32.58 17.64
CA THR A 366 3.02 -31.92 18.77
C THR A 366 4.27 -32.69 19.21
N LYS A 367 5.28 -31.99 19.71
CA LYS A 367 6.42 -32.61 20.41
C LYS A 367 6.15 -32.70 21.90
N ALA A 368 6.66 -33.75 22.53
CA ALA A 368 6.54 -33.93 23.97
C ALA A 368 7.17 -32.76 24.74
N GLY A 369 6.37 -32.06 25.55
CA GLY A 369 6.78 -30.87 26.30
C GLY A 369 6.41 -29.52 25.66
N GLU A 370 5.86 -29.48 24.45
CA GLU A 370 5.31 -28.24 23.88
C GLU A 370 3.98 -27.85 24.59
N ILE A 371 3.89 -26.60 25.06
CA ILE A 371 2.70 -26.07 25.75
C ILE A 371 1.86 -25.25 24.77
N GLY A 372 0.74 -25.81 24.31
CA GLY A 372 -0.16 -25.13 23.36
C GLY A 372 -1.09 -24.06 23.97
N SER A 373 -1.23 -24.03 25.29
CA SER A 373 -1.91 -22.95 26.03
C SER A 373 -1.47 -22.93 27.49
N SER A 374 -1.37 -21.75 28.08
CA SER A 374 -1.08 -21.56 29.51
C SER A 374 -2.20 -22.01 30.45
N THR A 375 -3.43 -22.18 29.95
CA THR A 375 -4.62 -22.52 30.76
C THR A 375 -5.43 -23.71 30.23
N MET A 376 -5.27 -24.08 28.95
CA MET A 376 -6.04 -25.16 28.31
C MET A 376 -5.12 -26.30 27.85
N PRO A 377 -4.86 -27.32 28.69
CA PRO A 377 -3.83 -28.35 28.40
C PRO A 377 -4.14 -29.27 27.22
N HIS A 378 -5.36 -29.19 26.65
CA HIS A 378 -5.77 -29.94 25.45
C HIS A 378 -5.64 -29.13 24.15
N LYS A 379 -5.30 -27.83 24.22
CA LYS A 379 -5.37 -26.91 23.07
C LYS A 379 -4.07 -26.95 22.27
N VAL A 380 -4.19 -27.15 20.95
CA VAL A 380 -3.08 -27.14 19.98
C VAL A 380 -3.43 -26.13 18.88
N ASN A 381 -2.57 -25.13 18.67
CA ASN A 381 -2.86 -23.97 17.82
C ASN A 381 -1.94 -23.93 16.59
N PRO A 382 -2.41 -23.42 15.44
CA PRO A 382 -1.64 -23.31 14.19
C PRO A 382 -0.60 -22.17 14.21
N ILE A 383 0.16 -22.04 15.31
CA ILE A 383 1.01 -20.87 15.61
C ILE A 383 2.08 -20.59 14.56
N ASP A 384 2.49 -21.59 13.79
CA ASP A 384 3.48 -21.45 12.73
C ASP A 384 2.89 -20.73 11.50
N PHE A 385 1.63 -21.01 11.15
CA PHE A 385 0.89 -20.30 10.09
C PHE A 385 0.44 -18.91 10.56
N GLU A 386 -0.03 -18.79 11.81
CA GLU A 386 -0.37 -17.50 12.43
C GLU A 386 0.86 -16.57 12.53
N ASN A 387 2.07 -17.14 12.73
CA ASN A 387 3.33 -16.41 12.67
C ASN A 387 3.76 -16.06 11.24
N SER A 388 3.40 -16.87 10.25
CA SER A 388 3.67 -16.60 8.83
C SER A 388 2.85 -15.39 8.33
N ASP A 389 1.52 -15.47 8.37
CA ASP A 389 0.58 -14.39 7.96
C ASP A 389 0.97 -13.02 8.56
N GLY A 390 1.15 -12.95 9.88
CA GLY A 390 1.52 -11.72 10.57
C GLY A 390 2.89 -11.14 10.14
N ASN A 391 3.84 -11.98 9.74
CA ASN A 391 5.12 -11.51 9.20
C ASN A 391 5.03 -11.13 7.71
N LEU A 392 4.22 -11.82 6.90
CA LEU A 392 3.97 -11.46 5.50
C LEU A 392 3.28 -10.09 5.39
N GLY A 393 2.35 -9.78 6.30
CA GLY A 393 1.74 -8.45 6.39
C GLY A 393 2.78 -7.34 6.67
N LYS A 394 3.70 -7.56 7.63
CA LYS A 394 4.80 -6.62 7.93
C LYS A 394 5.84 -6.54 6.81
N ALA A 395 6.15 -7.66 6.13
CA ALA A 395 7.00 -7.70 4.95
C ALA A 395 6.40 -6.84 3.83
N ASN A 396 5.12 -7.06 3.49
CA ASN A 396 4.42 -6.33 2.43
C ASN A 396 4.35 -4.83 2.70
N GLY A 397 4.12 -4.41 3.96
CA GLY A 397 4.14 -2.98 4.32
C GLY A 397 5.50 -2.32 4.06
N SER A 398 6.61 -2.99 4.38
CA SER A 398 7.97 -2.48 4.14
C SER A 398 8.32 -2.48 2.64
N LEU A 399 8.03 -3.58 1.94
CA LEU A 399 8.28 -3.73 0.50
C LEU A 399 7.45 -2.75 -0.35
N SER A 400 6.22 -2.42 0.06
CA SER A 400 5.37 -1.46 -0.66
C SER A 400 5.97 -0.06 -0.56
N HIS A 401 6.34 0.37 0.65
CA HIS A 401 7.01 1.65 0.87
C HIS A 401 8.32 1.75 0.06
N LEU A 402 9.15 0.71 0.05
CA LEU A 402 10.35 0.66 -0.78
C LEU A 402 10.04 0.84 -2.28
N SER A 403 9.02 0.13 -2.78
CA SER A 403 8.61 0.17 -4.19
C SER A 403 8.09 1.55 -4.63
N GLU A 404 7.32 2.21 -3.77
CA GLU A 404 6.68 3.50 -4.05
C GLU A 404 7.65 4.68 -3.86
N LYS A 405 8.49 4.64 -2.83
CA LYS A 405 9.33 5.78 -2.44
C LYS A 405 10.68 5.82 -3.13
N LEU A 406 11.28 4.68 -3.50
CA LEU A 406 12.63 4.67 -4.08
C LEU A 406 12.70 5.36 -5.47
N PRO A 407 11.79 5.11 -6.43
CA PRO A 407 11.88 5.72 -7.77
C PRO A 407 11.62 7.24 -7.81
N ILE A 408 11.22 7.86 -6.69
CA ILE A 408 10.92 9.29 -6.60
C ILE A 408 12.08 10.01 -5.88
N SER A 409 12.85 10.77 -6.65
CA SER A 409 14.00 11.57 -6.19
C SER A 409 14.02 12.93 -6.88
N ARG A 410 14.34 14.02 -6.18
CA ARG A 410 14.22 15.39 -6.70
C ARG A 410 15.36 15.77 -7.66
N TRP A 411 15.01 16.27 -8.84
CA TRP A 411 15.95 16.65 -9.91
C TRP A 411 16.95 15.51 -10.24
N GLN A 412 18.26 15.76 -10.24
CA GLN A 412 19.27 14.73 -10.48
C GLN A 412 19.44 13.76 -9.31
N ARG A 413 19.08 14.17 -8.08
CA ARG A 413 18.72 13.33 -6.92
C ARG A 413 18.49 14.19 -5.67
N ASP A 414 17.76 13.65 -4.71
CA ASP A 414 17.98 13.90 -3.28
C ASP A 414 18.50 12.63 -2.58
N LEU A 415 18.83 12.72 -1.29
CA LEU A 415 19.50 11.66 -0.51
C LEU A 415 18.53 10.83 0.36
N THR A 416 17.21 10.96 0.16
CA THR A 416 16.22 10.21 0.96
C THR A 416 16.19 8.71 0.64
N ASP A 417 16.78 8.28 -0.48
CA ASP A 417 16.96 6.88 -0.84
C ASP A 417 18.06 6.20 0.00
N SER A 418 19.18 6.88 0.26
CA SER A 418 20.36 6.32 0.96
C SER A 418 20.09 5.77 2.36
N THR A 419 19.16 6.37 3.12
CA THR A 419 18.74 5.83 4.42
C THR A 419 17.66 4.76 4.30
N VAL A 420 16.89 4.76 3.21
CA VAL A 420 15.76 3.83 2.99
C VAL A 420 16.25 2.50 2.44
N LEU A 421 17.24 2.51 1.53
CA LEU A 421 17.89 1.31 0.98
C LEU A 421 18.55 0.41 2.05
N ARG A 422 18.90 0.95 3.22
CA ARG A 422 19.41 0.17 4.36
C ARG A 422 18.34 -0.73 5.00
N ASN A 423 17.07 -0.56 4.65
CA ASN A 423 15.94 -1.33 5.18
C ASN A 423 15.42 -2.42 4.21
N MET A 424 16.10 -2.66 3.08
CA MET A 424 15.78 -3.81 2.20
C MET A 424 15.76 -5.14 2.97
N GLY A 425 16.62 -5.26 4.00
CA GLY A 425 16.67 -6.39 4.92
C GLY A 425 15.43 -6.59 5.78
N GLU A 426 14.64 -5.55 6.09
CA GLU A 426 13.41 -5.71 6.88
C GLU A 426 12.36 -6.51 6.10
N GLY A 427 12.02 -6.06 4.89
CA GLY A 427 11.01 -6.69 4.05
C GLY A 427 11.37 -8.13 3.72
N LEU A 428 12.60 -8.34 3.25
CA LEU A 428 13.12 -9.67 2.91
C LEU A 428 13.29 -10.58 4.15
N GLY A 429 13.65 -10.01 5.30
CA GLY A 429 13.79 -10.73 6.57
C GLY A 429 12.46 -11.22 7.14
N HIS A 430 11.42 -10.38 7.10
CA HIS A 430 10.07 -10.78 7.48
C HIS A 430 9.48 -11.83 6.52
N SER A 431 9.69 -11.70 5.20
CA SER A 431 9.36 -12.76 4.22
C SER A 431 10.08 -14.08 4.54
N LEU A 432 11.40 -14.06 4.72
CA LEU A 432 12.19 -15.27 5.00
C LEU A 432 11.77 -15.96 6.31
N LEU A 433 11.46 -15.17 7.34
CA LEU A 433 10.92 -15.68 8.60
C LEU A 433 9.58 -16.38 8.37
N ALA A 434 8.66 -15.75 7.63
CA ALA A 434 7.37 -16.33 7.30
C ALA A 434 7.51 -17.65 6.52
N TYR A 435 8.33 -17.70 5.45
CA TYR A 435 8.54 -18.93 4.68
C TYR A 435 9.06 -20.08 5.56
N LYS A 436 10.02 -19.78 6.47
CA LYS A 436 10.57 -20.73 7.46
C LYS A 436 9.62 -21.05 8.62
N SER A 437 8.50 -20.35 8.74
CA SER A 437 7.40 -20.66 9.67
C SER A 437 6.30 -21.48 8.97
N ALA A 438 5.86 -21.10 7.77
CA ALA A 438 4.95 -21.90 6.94
C ALA A 438 5.49 -23.32 6.68
N LEU A 439 6.77 -23.46 6.33
CA LEU A 439 7.46 -24.76 6.24
C LEU A 439 7.41 -25.57 7.56
N GLN A 440 7.58 -24.89 8.69
CA GLN A 440 7.54 -25.52 10.02
C GLN A 440 6.11 -25.95 10.40
N GLY A 441 5.08 -25.23 9.94
CA GLY A 441 3.68 -25.59 10.07
C GLY A 441 3.29 -26.78 9.17
N ILE A 442 3.70 -26.75 7.89
CA ILE A 442 3.48 -27.84 6.92
C ILE A 442 4.03 -29.16 7.47
N GLY A 443 5.25 -29.14 8.04
CA GLY A 443 5.88 -30.31 8.67
C GLY A 443 5.16 -30.87 9.90
N LYS A 444 4.09 -30.23 10.40
CA LYS A 444 3.23 -30.70 11.49
C LYS A 444 1.84 -31.17 11.03
N LEU A 445 1.46 -30.98 9.77
CA LEU A 445 0.11 -31.31 9.28
C LEU A 445 -0.13 -32.82 9.22
N GLN A 446 -1.25 -33.28 9.76
CA GLN A 446 -1.73 -34.67 9.63
C GLN A 446 -3.18 -34.69 9.15
N VAL A 447 -3.44 -35.26 7.97
CA VAL A 447 -4.80 -35.28 7.37
C VAL A 447 -5.75 -36.16 8.15
N ASN A 448 -6.89 -35.60 8.53
CA ASN A 448 -7.96 -36.25 9.30
C ASN A 448 -9.06 -36.78 8.36
N ASN A 449 -8.72 -37.82 7.58
CA ASN A 449 -9.60 -38.46 6.59
C ASN A 449 -11.02 -38.76 7.11
N THR A 450 -11.16 -39.16 8.38
CA THR A 450 -12.46 -39.39 9.03
C THR A 450 -13.35 -38.15 9.01
N ARG A 451 -12.82 -36.99 9.45
CA ARG A 451 -13.59 -35.73 9.53
C ARG A 451 -13.95 -35.17 8.15
N LEU A 452 -13.06 -35.37 7.17
CA LEU A 452 -13.31 -35.05 5.76
C LEU A 452 -14.45 -35.90 5.18
N SER A 453 -14.48 -37.20 5.48
CA SER A 453 -15.60 -38.08 5.11
C SER A 453 -16.90 -37.64 5.77
N GLU A 454 -16.90 -37.43 7.09
CA GLU A 454 -18.08 -37.04 7.88
C GLU A 454 -18.78 -35.78 7.33
N ASP A 455 -18.02 -34.78 6.88
CA ASP A 455 -18.56 -33.56 6.27
C ASP A 455 -19.25 -33.83 4.92
N LEU A 456 -18.66 -34.71 4.10
CA LEU A 456 -19.22 -35.14 2.82
C LEU A 456 -20.42 -36.07 2.99
N ASP A 457 -20.37 -37.00 3.94
CA ASP A 457 -21.45 -37.91 4.30
C ASP A 457 -22.70 -37.17 4.81
N GLN A 458 -22.53 -35.96 5.36
CA GLN A 458 -23.61 -35.10 5.85
C GLN A 458 -24.17 -34.11 4.79
N SER A 459 -23.45 -33.86 3.70
CA SER A 459 -23.75 -32.77 2.75
C SER A 459 -24.27 -33.29 1.39
N TRP A 460 -25.41 -33.98 1.37
CA TRP A 460 -25.95 -34.59 0.14
C TRP A 460 -26.58 -33.58 -0.83
N GLU A 461 -26.88 -32.37 -0.39
CA GLU A 461 -27.38 -31.26 -1.22
C GLU A 461 -26.42 -30.86 -2.34
N VAL A 462 -25.12 -31.13 -2.22
CA VAL A 462 -24.13 -30.81 -3.27
C VAL A 462 -24.36 -31.63 -4.55
N LEU A 463 -25.05 -32.78 -4.46
CA LEU A 463 -25.46 -33.56 -5.62
C LEU A 463 -26.61 -32.92 -6.42
N ALA A 464 -27.18 -31.80 -5.95
CA ALA A 464 -28.15 -31.06 -6.74
C ALA A 464 -27.56 -30.55 -8.08
N GLU A 465 -26.30 -30.12 -8.10
CA GLU A 465 -25.63 -29.63 -9.31
C GLU A 465 -25.54 -30.70 -10.44
N PRO A 466 -24.99 -31.91 -10.23
CA PRO A 466 -24.90 -32.92 -11.28
C PRO A 466 -26.29 -33.42 -11.70
N ILE A 467 -27.26 -33.51 -10.78
CA ILE A 467 -28.63 -33.92 -11.11
C ILE A 467 -29.30 -32.88 -12.03
N GLN A 468 -29.27 -31.58 -11.70
CA GLN A 468 -29.83 -30.54 -12.60
C GLN A 468 -29.09 -30.52 -13.96
N THR A 469 -27.79 -30.82 -13.97
CA THR A 469 -26.97 -30.79 -15.19
C THR A 469 -27.31 -31.96 -16.12
N VAL A 470 -27.52 -33.16 -15.57
CA VAL A 470 -28.04 -34.31 -16.33
C VAL A 470 -29.47 -34.07 -16.79
N MET A 471 -30.33 -33.46 -15.98
CA MET A 471 -31.68 -33.06 -16.40
C MET A 471 -31.66 -32.08 -17.57
N ARG A 472 -30.79 -31.06 -17.55
CA ARG A 472 -30.56 -30.13 -18.67
C ARG A 472 -30.09 -30.86 -19.93
N ARG A 473 -29.15 -31.80 -19.83
CA ARG A 473 -28.65 -32.61 -20.95
C ARG A 473 -29.76 -33.39 -21.67
N TYR A 474 -30.78 -33.84 -20.96
CA TYR A 474 -31.92 -34.59 -21.52
C TYR A 474 -33.18 -33.74 -21.74
N GLY A 475 -33.08 -32.41 -21.64
CA GLY A 475 -34.18 -31.49 -21.96
C GLY A 475 -35.35 -31.49 -20.96
N VAL A 476 -35.13 -31.99 -19.73
CA VAL A 476 -36.17 -31.97 -18.69
C VAL A 476 -36.49 -30.51 -18.32
N PRO A 477 -37.75 -30.06 -18.40
CA PRO A 477 -38.11 -28.67 -18.15
C PRO A 477 -37.94 -28.29 -16.67
N GLU A 478 -37.64 -27.01 -16.43
CA GLU A 478 -37.52 -26.38 -15.10
C GLU A 478 -36.64 -27.17 -14.10
N PRO A 479 -35.39 -27.53 -14.49
CA PRO A 479 -34.58 -28.46 -13.72
C PRO A 479 -33.96 -27.83 -12.46
N TYR A 480 -33.72 -26.51 -12.44
CA TYR A 480 -33.21 -25.84 -11.25
C TYR A 480 -34.34 -25.66 -10.22
N GLU A 481 -35.53 -25.34 -10.70
CA GLU A 481 -36.75 -25.10 -9.93
C GLU A 481 -37.17 -26.38 -9.19
N LYS A 482 -37.21 -27.52 -9.90
CA LYS A 482 -37.54 -28.83 -9.33
C LYS A 482 -36.58 -29.28 -8.22
N LEU A 483 -35.28 -28.95 -8.33
CA LEU A 483 -34.34 -29.20 -7.24
C LEU A 483 -34.39 -28.14 -6.14
N LYS A 484 -34.75 -26.90 -6.45
CA LYS A 484 -35.01 -25.86 -5.44
C LYS A 484 -36.20 -26.21 -4.55
N GLU A 485 -37.17 -26.96 -5.05
CA GLU A 485 -38.25 -27.53 -4.22
C GLU A 485 -37.76 -28.68 -3.32
N LEU A 486 -36.81 -29.50 -3.77
CA LEU A 486 -36.20 -30.56 -2.97
C LEU A 486 -35.33 -30.01 -1.82
N THR A 487 -34.53 -28.97 -2.08
CA THR A 487 -33.53 -28.45 -1.12
C THR A 487 -34.04 -27.36 -0.18
N ARG A 488 -35.18 -26.72 -0.47
CA ARG A 488 -35.63 -25.54 0.29
C ARG A 488 -36.35 -25.91 1.59
N GLY A 489 -35.62 -25.78 2.70
CA GLY A 489 -36.17 -25.91 4.05
C GLY A 489 -36.34 -27.35 4.54
N ARG A 490 -35.60 -28.30 3.94
CA ARG A 490 -35.51 -29.70 4.36
C ARG A 490 -34.03 -30.10 4.39
N ALA A 491 -33.66 -30.98 5.32
CA ALA A 491 -32.37 -31.65 5.25
C ALA A 491 -32.38 -32.61 4.05
N VAL A 492 -31.38 -32.49 3.17
CA VAL A 492 -31.25 -33.36 2.00
C VAL A 492 -30.50 -34.61 2.43
N THR A 493 -31.14 -35.77 2.34
CA THR A 493 -30.49 -37.06 2.63
C THR A 493 -30.27 -37.87 1.36
N LYS A 494 -29.37 -38.85 1.45
CA LYS A 494 -29.14 -39.89 0.44
C LYS A 494 -30.43 -40.52 -0.09
N GLU A 495 -31.39 -40.78 0.78
CA GLU A 495 -32.68 -41.40 0.46
C GLU A 495 -33.53 -40.42 -0.36
N SER A 496 -33.67 -39.17 0.08
CA SER A 496 -34.42 -38.13 -0.64
C SER A 496 -33.84 -37.84 -2.04
N ILE A 497 -32.51 -37.89 -2.20
CA ILE A 497 -31.83 -37.77 -3.50
C ILE A 497 -32.17 -38.96 -4.41
N ARG A 498 -32.23 -40.18 -3.87
CA ARG A 498 -32.54 -41.39 -4.66
C ARG A 498 -34.01 -41.42 -5.07
N GLU A 499 -34.93 -41.11 -4.17
CA GLU A 499 -36.37 -40.98 -4.48
C GLU A 499 -36.60 -39.93 -5.57
N PHE A 500 -35.92 -38.78 -5.49
CA PHE A 500 -35.99 -37.75 -6.52
C PHE A 500 -35.48 -38.25 -7.89
N ILE A 501 -34.30 -38.88 -7.96
CA ILE A 501 -33.74 -39.45 -9.20
C ILE A 501 -34.67 -40.51 -9.80
N GLU A 502 -35.31 -41.34 -8.97
CA GLU A 502 -36.24 -42.36 -9.42
C GLU A 502 -37.49 -41.75 -10.09
N GLY A 503 -38.00 -40.62 -9.58
CA GLY A 503 -39.12 -39.87 -10.15
C GLY A 503 -38.83 -39.10 -11.45
N LEU A 504 -37.58 -38.94 -11.87
CA LEU A 504 -37.24 -38.17 -13.08
C LEU A 504 -37.53 -38.93 -14.39
N GLU A 505 -37.97 -38.23 -15.43
CA GLU A 505 -38.03 -38.76 -16.80
C GLU A 505 -36.65 -38.72 -17.46
N LEU A 506 -35.80 -39.69 -17.11
CA LEU A 506 -34.44 -39.83 -17.63
C LEU A 506 -34.18 -41.24 -18.16
N PRO A 507 -33.36 -41.41 -19.22
CA PRO A 507 -32.92 -42.72 -19.69
C PRO A 507 -32.24 -43.53 -18.59
N LYS A 508 -32.37 -44.87 -18.62
CA LYS A 508 -31.86 -45.74 -17.55
C LYS A 508 -30.36 -45.52 -17.28
N GLU A 509 -29.54 -45.41 -18.31
CA GLU A 509 -28.10 -45.14 -18.16
C GLU A 509 -27.80 -43.85 -17.38
N ALA A 510 -28.61 -42.80 -17.57
CA ALA A 510 -28.47 -41.54 -16.86
C ALA A 510 -28.87 -41.66 -15.38
N LYS A 511 -29.93 -42.43 -15.07
CA LYS A 511 -30.29 -42.77 -13.68
C LYS A 511 -29.23 -43.66 -13.04
N ASP A 512 -28.78 -44.70 -13.72
CA ASP A 512 -27.74 -45.63 -13.25
C ASP A 512 -26.38 -44.93 -13.03
N TYR A 513 -26.13 -43.79 -13.69
CA TYR A 513 -25.02 -42.88 -13.39
C TYR A 513 -25.28 -42.05 -12.12
N LEU A 514 -26.40 -41.32 -12.06
CA LEU A 514 -26.74 -40.48 -10.91
C LEU A 514 -26.86 -41.29 -9.60
N PHE A 515 -27.39 -42.51 -9.64
CA PHE A 515 -27.49 -43.42 -8.48
C PHE A 515 -26.15 -43.93 -7.94
N LYS A 516 -25.05 -43.78 -8.69
CA LYS A 516 -23.68 -44.10 -8.27
C LYS A 516 -22.94 -42.90 -7.68
N LEU A 517 -23.41 -41.67 -7.92
CA LEU A 517 -22.79 -40.48 -7.34
C LEU A 517 -23.02 -40.42 -5.83
N THR A 518 -21.98 -39.97 -5.16
CA THR A 518 -21.91 -39.60 -3.74
C THR A 518 -21.12 -38.31 -3.64
N PRO A 519 -21.22 -37.53 -2.55
CA PRO A 519 -20.37 -36.35 -2.37
C PRO A 519 -18.86 -36.67 -2.51
N HIS A 520 -18.40 -37.82 -2.02
CA HIS A 520 -17.01 -38.29 -2.14
C HIS A 520 -16.56 -38.64 -3.57
N THR A 521 -17.50 -38.92 -4.48
CA THR A 521 -17.20 -39.29 -5.88
C THR A 521 -17.49 -38.18 -6.87
N TYR A 522 -18.29 -37.17 -6.48
CA TYR A 522 -18.54 -35.95 -7.26
C TYR A 522 -17.40 -34.91 -7.09
N VAL A 523 -16.16 -35.32 -7.40
CA VAL A 523 -14.94 -34.49 -7.30
C VAL A 523 -14.39 -34.04 -8.66
N GLY A 524 -15.11 -34.32 -9.75
CA GLY A 524 -14.73 -33.95 -11.11
C GLY A 524 -13.32 -34.42 -11.49
N ALA A 525 -12.52 -33.51 -12.06
CA ALA A 525 -11.13 -33.75 -12.47
C ALA A 525 -10.10 -33.49 -11.35
N ALA A 526 -10.52 -33.20 -10.11
CA ALA A 526 -9.60 -32.77 -9.03
C ALA A 526 -8.48 -33.79 -8.74
N VAL A 527 -8.77 -35.09 -8.86
CA VAL A 527 -7.79 -36.17 -8.68
C VAL A 527 -6.68 -36.16 -9.73
N GLU A 528 -6.98 -35.70 -10.95
CA GLU A 528 -6.01 -35.60 -12.05
C GLU A 528 -5.20 -34.31 -11.93
N LEU A 529 -5.87 -33.18 -11.70
CA LEU A 529 -5.24 -31.88 -11.48
C LEU A 529 -4.26 -31.89 -10.29
N GLY A 530 -4.64 -32.52 -9.18
CA GLY A 530 -3.77 -32.68 -8.01
C GLY A 530 -2.57 -33.62 -8.21
N LYS A 531 -2.56 -34.45 -9.27
CA LYS A 531 -1.43 -35.34 -9.62
C LYS A 531 -0.54 -34.75 -10.71
N THR A 532 -1.09 -33.95 -11.60
CA THR A 532 -0.37 -33.35 -12.74
C THR A 532 0.37 -32.06 -12.39
N VAL A 533 0.17 -31.53 -11.18
CA VAL A 533 0.85 -30.31 -10.72
C VAL A 533 2.38 -30.39 -10.81
N ASP A 534 3.02 -31.51 -10.46
CA ASP A 534 4.47 -31.69 -10.63
C ASP A 534 4.93 -31.53 -12.10
N MET A 535 4.11 -31.99 -13.05
CA MET A 535 4.37 -31.83 -14.49
C MET A 535 4.15 -30.40 -14.97
N THR A 536 3.20 -29.68 -14.35
CA THR A 536 3.02 -28.25 -14.59
C THR A 536 4.21 -27.46 -14.05
N LEU A 537 4.71 -27.79 -12.86
CA LEU A 537 5.88 -27.14 -12.26
C LEU A 537 7.17 -27.44 -13.05
N SER A 538 7.32 -28.62 -13.66
CA SER A 538 8.50 -28.93 -14.48
C SER A 538 8.50 -28.29 -15.87
N LEU A 539 7.38 -27.70 -16.31
CA LEU A 539 7.31 -26.80 -17.46
C LEU A 539 7.64 -25.34 -17.07
N ILE A 540 7.48 -24.99 -15.80
CA ILE A 540 7.94 -23.74 -15.20
C ILE A 540 9.42 -23.94 -14.84
N ASP A 541 10.29 -23.95 -15.86
CA ASP A 541 11.73 -24.15 -15.68
C ASP A 541 12.28 -23.21 -14.58
N PHE A 542 12.88 -23.82 -13.56
CA PHE A 542 13.60 -23.13 -12.49
C PHE A 542 15.08 -23.06 -12.89
N PRO A 543 15.60 -21.94 -13.42
CA PRO A 543 17.03 -21.78 -13.71
C PRO A 543 17.83 -21.67 -12.41
N VAL A 544 18.07 -22.80 -11.75
CA VAL A 544 19.10 -22.92 -10.72
C VAL A 544 20.44 -22.91 -11.45
N ASN A 545 21.07 -21.73 -11.52
CA ASN A 545 22.42 -21.55 -12.04
C ASN A 545 23.45 -22.25 -11.12
N MET A 546 23.51 -23.58 -11.19
CA MET A 546 24.49 -24.41 -10.48
C MET A 546 25.79 -24.54 -11.26
N GLU A 547 26.28 -23.43 -11.84
CA GLU A 547 27.67 -23.33 -12.26
C GLU A 547 28.51 -22.90 -11.06
N THR A 548 29.21 -23.86 -10.46
CA THR A 548 30.14 -23.62 -9.36
C THR A 548 31.39 -22.89 -9.85
N SER A 549 31.46 -21.58 -9.60
CA SER A 549 32.69 -20.81 -9.72
C SER A 549 33.70 -21.23 -8.63
N MET A 550 34.39 -22.35 -8.85
CA MET A 550 35.45 -22.82 -7.95
C MET A 550 36.64 -21.86 -7.95
N ALA A 551 36.99 -21.36 -6.77
CA ALA A 551 38.30 -20.76 -6.54
C ALA A 551 39.41 -21.82 -6.71
N CYS A 552 40.58 -21.39 -7.21
CA CYS A 552 41.72 -22.27 -7.48
C CYS A 552 42.61 -22.50 -6.24
N VAL A 553 43.67 -23.33 -6.41
CA VAL A 553 44.72 -23.71 -5.42
C VAL A 553 44.27 -24.80 -4.43
N ALA A 554 44.94 -25.96 -4.28
CA ALA A 554 46.04 -26.55 -5.08
C ALA A 554 46.15 -28.08 -4.85
N GLY A 555 46.84 -28.77 -5.77
CA GLY A 555 47.22 -30.19 -5.65
C GLY A 555 47.05 -30.96 -6.97
N GLY A 556 48.13 -31.46 -7.57
CA GLY A 556 48.09 -32.11 -8.89
C GLY A 556 48.71 -33.51 -8.92
N ALA A 557 48.23 -34.36 -9.82
CA ALA A 557 48.83 -35.65 -10.17
C ALA A 557 48.57 -36.03 -11.64
N TYR A 558 49.56 -36.66 -12.25
CA TYR A 558 49.76 -36.97 -13.67
C TYR A 558 48.72 -37.89 -14.39
N LEU A 559 48.31 -37.46 -15.60
CA LEU A 559 48.19 -38.25 -16.86
C LEU A 559 47.20 -39.48 -16.91
N PRO A 560 47.08 -40.25 -18.04
CA PRO A 560 46.19 -39.85 -19.15
C PRO A 560 45.34 -41.00 -19.80
N GLY A 561 44.40 -40.63 -20.69
CA GLY A 561 43.72 -41.55 -21.64
C GLY A 561 42.45 -40.92 -22.23
N VAL A 562 42.25 -40.60 -23.52
CA VAL A 562 42.54 -41.20 -24.85
C VAL A 562 41.33 -41.95 -25.44
N SER A 563 41.02 -41.63 -26.72
CA SER A 563 39.86 -42.03 -27.54
C SER A 563 38.50 -41.46 -27.06
N SER A 564 37.63 -40.83 -27.86
CA SER A 564 37.35 -40.74 -29.32
C SER A 564 36.52 -41.88 -29.93
N GLN A 565 35.32 -41.55 -30.43
CA GLN A 565 34.89 -41.90 -31.79
C GLN A 565 33.66 -41.09 -32.26
N HIS A 566 33.59 -40.82 -33.56
CA HIS A 566 32.43 -40.22 -34.23
C HIS A 566 31.55 -41.30 -34.90
N SER A 567 30.24 -41.06 -34.95
CA SER A 567 29.30 -41.43 -36.04
C SER A 567 28.04 -40.57 -35.80
N LYS A 568 27.43 -39.81 -36.75
CA LYS A 568 26.96 -40.11 -38.13
C LYS A 568 25.93 -41.27 -38.13
N ALA A 569 24.76 -41.19 -38.77
CA ALA A 569 24.42 -40.43 -39.98
C ALA A 569 22.90 -40.14 -40.17
N LEU A 570 22.62 -39.01 -40.85
CA LEU A 570 21.61 -38.76 -41.91
C LEU A 570 20.07 -38.99 -41.72
N MET A 571 19.34 -37.88 -41.92
CA MET A 571 18.18 -37.68 -42.85
C MET A 571 16.79 -38.28 -42.53
N SER A 572 15.65 -37.71 -43.02
CA SER A 572 15.40 -36.54 -43.89
C SER A 572 14.05 -35.84 -43.57
N SER A 573 13.88 -34.59 -44.03
CA SER A 573 12.62 -33.81 -43.96
C SER A 573 11.54 -34.34 -44.93
N PRO A 574 10.28 -33.88 -44.80
CA PRO A 574 9.91 -32.66 -45.55
C PRO A 574 8.99 -31.68 -44.82
N SER A 575 9.16 -30.39 -45.09
CA SER A 575 8.11 -29.36 -44.97
C SER A 575 7.84 -28.78 -46.36
N VAL A 576 6.57 -28.56 -46.70
CA VAL A 576 6.15 -28.07 -48.03
C VAL A 576 5.33 -26.80 -47.86
N SER A 577 5.72 -25.77 -48.60
CA SER A 577 5.03 -24.47 -48.66
C SER A 577 4.21 -24.36 -49.95
N ALA A 578 2.98 -23.83 -49.82
CA ALA A 578 2.14 -23.41 -50.95
C ALA A 578 1.21 -22.27 -50.51
N SER A 579 0.81 -21.41 -51.44
CA SER A 579 -0.04 -20.23 -51.20
C SER A 579 -1.14 -20.14 -52.27
N PHE A 580 -2.31 -19.56 -51.91
CA PHE A 580 -3.12 -18.57 -52.68
C PHE A 580 -4.47 -18.26 -51.98
N SER A 581 -5.46 -17.60 -52.63
CA SER A 581 -6.28 -16.53 -52.02
C SER A 581 -7.80 -16.43 -52.29
N SER A 582 -8.55 -15.77 -51.38
CA SER A 582 -9.88 -15.09 -51.54
C SER A 582 -11.16 -15.98 -51.67
N ARG A 583 -12.44 -15.58 -51.46
CA ARG A 583 -13.21 -14.29 -51.35
C ARG A 583 -14.40 -14.48 -50.35
N GLY A 584 -15.22 -13.52 -49.87
CA GLY A 584 -15.26 -12.05 -50.00
C GLY A 584 -16.59 -11.47 -50.58
N LEU A 585 -17.56 -11.00 -49.75
CA LEU A 585 -18.84 -10.39 -50.22
C LEU A 585 -19.61 -9.47 -49.21
N LYS A 586 -19.71 -8.16 -49.54
CA LYS A 586 -20.87 -7.19 -49.42
C LYS A 586 -21.51 -6.83 -48.05
N SER A 587 -22.05 -5.60 -47.81
CA SER A 587 -22.20 -4.37 -48.66
C SER A 587 -22.54 -3.06 -47.90
N GLY A 588 -22.06 -1.91 -48.44
CA GLY A 588 -22.57 -0.53 -48.19
C GLY A 588 -21.95 0.21 -46.98
N PHE A 589 -22.32 1.45 -46.61
CA PHE A 589 -22.83 2.69 -47.27
C PHE A 589 -23.05 3.72 -46.12
N PHE A 590 -22.86 5.06 -46.15
CA PHE A 590 -22.38 6.13 -47.05
C PHE A 590 -21.72 7.23 -46.14
N GLY A 591 -21.12 8.35 -46.54
CA GLY A 591 -20.79 8.90 -47.87
C GLY A 591 -20.65 10.45 -47.85
N GLU A 592 -19.43 10.97 -48.06
CA GLU A 592 -19.07 12.41 -48.27
C GLU A 592 -19.28 13.39 -47.07
N SER A 593 -18.64 14.58 -46.98
CA SER A 593 -17.74 15.28 -47.92
C SER A 593 -16.54 15.98 -47.23
N LEU A 594 -15.76 16.78 -47.99
CA LEU A 594 -14.35 17.13 -47.69
C LEU A 594 -14.00 18.63 -47.92
N ARG A 595 -12.92 19.08 -47.23
CA ARG A 595 -11.98 20.20 -47.56
C ARG A 595 -12.26 21.67 -47.14
N LEU A 596 -11.29 22.16 -46.33
CA LEU A 596 -10.44 23.37 -46.52
C LEU A 596 -11.05 24.80 -46.55
N ALA A 597 -10.69 25.60 -45.52
CA ALA A 597 -9.85 26.82 -45.54
C ALA A 597 -9.99 27.88 -46.68
N PRO A 598 -9.84 29.20 -46.42
CA PRO A 598 -8.79 29.77 -45.56
C PRO A 598 -9.13 31.05 -44.74
N ARG A 599 -8.07 31.71 -44.24
CA ARG A 599 -8.03 32.89 -43.34
C ARG A 599 -8.67 34.18 -43.89
N SER A 600 -9.31 34.95 -43.01
CA SER A 600 -9.18 36.42 -42.95
C SER A 600 -9.37 36.90 -41.50
N SER A 601 -8.87 38.09 -41.15
CA SER A 601 -8.68 38.51 -39.75
C SER A 601 -9.52 39.73 -39.33
N LEU A 602 -9.70 39.86 -38.01
CA LEU A 602 -10.09 41.07 -37.25
C LEU A 602 -11.50 41.65 -37.46
N ARG A 603 -12.35 41.43 -36.44
CA ARG A 603 -12.92 42.55 -35.67
C ARG A 603 -13.18 42.14 -34.21
N VAL A 604 -12.87 43.03 -33.27
CA VAL A 604 -13.09 42.81 -31.84
C VAL A 604 -14.51 43.25 -31.48
N THR A 605 -15.29 42.33 -30.91
CA THR A 605 -16.53 42.63 -30.18
C THR A 605 -16.40 42.09 -28.77
N LYS A 606 -16.84 42.85 -27.76
CA LYS A 606 -16.77 42.44 -26.35
C LYS A 606 -17.40 41.05 -26.16
N ALA A 607 -16.60 40.08 -25.72
CA ALA A 607 -17.12 38.79 -25.33
C ALA A 607 -18.02 38.95 -24.09
N LYS A 608 -19.24 38.42 -24.16
CA LYS A 608 -19.96 38.02 -22.94
C LYS A 608 -19.21 36.83 -22.35
N SER A 609 -19.13 36.75 -21.02
CA SER A 609 -18.62 35.54 -20.37
C SER A 609 -19.59 34.38 -20.65
N THR A 610 -19.18 33.46 -21.51
CA THR A 610 -19.78 32.13 -21.60
C THR A 610 -19.04 31.26 -20.59
N VAL A 611 -19.67 31.00 -19.44
CA VAL A 611 -19.15 30.06 -18.44
C VAL A 611 -18.92 28.72 -19.12
N ALA A 612 -17.71 28.18 -19.00
CA ALA A 612 -17.41 26.85 -19.52
C ALA A 612 -18.24 25.82 -18.76
N LYS A 613 -19.00 24.99 -19.48
CA LYS A 613 -19.76 23.93 -18.82
C LYS A 613 -18.78 22.87 -18.29
N ALA A 614 -19.03 22.41 -17.06
CA ALA A 614 -18.41 21.19 -16.57
C ALA A 614 -18.93 20.00 -17.38
N GLU A 615 -18.08 18.98 -17.57
CA GLU A 615 -18.41 17.77 -18.30
C GLU A 615 -18.29 16.54 -17.38
N LEU A 616 -19.10 15.51 -17.62
CA LEU A 616 -18.94 14.24 -16.91
C LEU A 616 -17.67 13.56 -17.42
N GLY A 617 -16.85 13.06 -16.50
CA GLY A 617 -15.50 12.55 -16.79
C GLY A 617 -14.37 13.52 -16.44
N ASP A 618 -14.65 14.82 -16.26
CA ASP A 618 -13.68 15.82 -15.76
C ASP A 618 -13.03 15.33 -14.45
N SER A 619 -11.73 15.60 -14.27
CA SER A 619 -11.11 15.49 -12.95
C SER A 619 -11.57 16.63 -12.03
N LEU A 620 -11.40 16.44 -10.71
CA LEU A 620 -11.71 17.46 -9.71
C LEU A 620 -11.00 18.81 -9.98
N GLU A 621 -9.74 18.80 -10.42
CA GLU A 621 -8.98 20.03 -10.70
C GLU A 621 -9.50 20.75 -11.94
N GLU A 622 -9.83 20.00 -13.00
CA GLU A 622 -10.42 20.53 -14.23
C GLU A 622 -11.81 21.11 -13.96
N PHE A 623 -12.65 20.41 -13.18
CA PHE A 623 -13.95 20.92 -12.74
C PHE A 623 -13.80 22.22 -11.96
N LEU A 624 -13.00 22.23 -10.88
CA LEU A 624 -12.89 23.39 -9.99
C LEU A 624 -12.34 24.61 -10.76
N THR A 625 -11.40 24.40 -11.67
CA THR A 625 -10.82 25.46 -12.53
C THR A 625 -11.82 25.99 -13.57
N LYS A 626 -12.77 25.18 -14.04
CA LYS A 626 -13.90 25.65 -14.87
C LYS A 626 -14.98 26.36 -14.04
N ALA A 627 -15.21 25.90 -12.82
CA ALA A 627 -16.36 26.27 -12.00
C ALA A 627 -16.15 27.50 -11.09
N THR A 628 -14.90 27.85 -10.74
CA THR A 628 -14.58 29.11 -10.05
C THR A 628 -13.26 29.73 -10.53
N PRO A 629 -13.17 31.06 -10.69
CA PRO A 629 -11.91 31.76 -10.96
C PRO A 629 -11.02 31.88 -9.72
N ASP A 630 -11.53 31.58 -8.52
CA ASP A 630 -10.82 31.72 -7.26
C ASP A 630 -9.84 30.56 -7.03
N LYS A 631 -8.55 30.82 -7.31
CA LYS A 631 -7.47 29.84 -7.15
C LYS A 631 -7.23 29.41 -5.69
N GLY A 632 -7.59 30.25 -4.73
CA GLY A 632 -7.51 29.89 -3.31
C GLY A 632 -8.56 28.85 -2.96
N LEU A 633 -9.80 29.05 -3.44
CA LEU A 633 -10.88 28.08 -3.28
C LEU A 633 -10.60 26.77 -4.05
N VAL A 634 -10.07 26.83 -5.28
CA VAL A 634 -9.61 25.62 -6.01
C VAL A 634 -8.57 24.85 -5.18
N ARG A 635 -7.54 25.54 -4.66
CA ARG A 635 -6.49 24.92 -3.85
C ARG A 635 -7.04 24.29 -2.57
N LEU A 636 -7.94 24.98 -1.87
CA LEU A 636 -8.56 24.48 -0.64
C LEU A 636 -9.42 23.24 -0.91
N MET A 637 -10.31 23.29 -1.91
CA MET A 637 -11.18 22.15 -2.25
C MET A 637 -10.39 20.94 -2.78
N MET A 638 -9.25 21.15 -3.44
CA MET A 638 -8.32 20.07 -3.81
C MET A 638 -7.63 19.45 -2.58
N CYS A 639 -7.15 20.26 -1.63
CA CYS A 639 -6.56 19.76 -0.38
C CYS A 639 -7.58 18.97 0.45
N MET A 640 -8.83 19.44 0.54
CA MET A 640 -9.90 18.69 1.20
C MET A 640 -10.18 17.36 0.48
N GLY A 641 -10.22 17.34 -0.86
CA GLY A 641 -10.36 16.10 -1.63
C GLY A 641 -9.26 15.06 -1.35
N GLU A 642 -8.03 15.50 -1.08
CA GLU A 642 -6.92 14.63 -0.69
C GLU A 642 -7.05 14.11 0.76
N ALA A 643 -7.59 14.91 1.68
CA ALA A 643 -7.97 14.45 3.01
C ALA A 643 -9.06 13.36 2.92
N LEU A 644 -10.15 13.61 2.18
CA LEU A 644 -11.23 12.63 1.98
C LEU A 644 -10.72 11.32 1.36
N ARG A 645 -9.79 11.39 0.39
CA ARG A 645 -9.14 10.22 -0.22
C ARG A 645 -8.38 9.41 0.84
N THR A 646 -7.66 10.09 1.72
CA THR A 646 -6.85 9.47 2.78
C THR A 646 -7.74 8.88 3.88
N ILE A 647 -8.77 9.60 4.32
CA ILE A 647 -9.76 9.13 5.28
C ILE A 647 -10.47 7.89 4.75
N ALA A 648 -10.90 7.88 3.48
CA ALA A 648 -11.53 6.70 2.86
C ALA A 648 -10.64 5.44 2.89
N PHE A 649 -9.32 5.59 2.71
CA PHE A 649 -8.38 4.48 2.87
C PHE A 649 -8.25 4.05 4.34
N LYS A 650 -8.20 5.00 5.28
CA LYS A 650 -8.11 4.70 6.72
C LYS A 650 -9.38 4.04 7.26
N VAL A 651 -10.57 4.52 6.93
CA VAL A 651 -11.86 3.89 7.29
C VAL A 651 -11.92 2.43 6.81
N ARG A 652 -11.38 2.11 5.63
CA ARG A 652 -11.30 0.72 5.11
C ARG A 652 -10.24 -0.18 5.77
N THR A 653 -9.28 0.37 6.51
CA THR A 653 -8.09 -0.37 6.98
C THR A 653 -7.86 -0.28 8.49
N ALA A 654 -8.58 0.59 9.19
CA ALA A 654 -8.50 0.72 10.64
C ALA A 654 -9.16 -0.49 11.32
N SER A 655 -8.46 -1.06 12.30
CA SER A 655 -9.09 -2.03 13.21
C SER A 655 -10.06 -1.29 14.13
N CYS A 656 -11.35 -1.63 14.06
CA CYS A 656 -12.36 -1.17 15.02
C CYS A 656 -12.23 -1.87 16.40
N GLY A 657 -11.17 -2.66 16.60
CA GLY A 657 -10.90 -3.42 17.83
C GLY A 657 -10.46 -2.55 19.01
N GLY A 658 -11.42 -1.92 19.69
CA GLY A 658 -11.40 -1.70 21.14
C GLY A 658 -10.14 -1.08 21.75
N THR A 659 -9.59 -0.03 21.13
CA THR A 659 -8.49 0.76 21.70
C THR A 659 -8.93 2.22 21.88
N ALA A 660 -9.75 2.48 22.89
CA ALA A 660 -10.27 3.82 23.17
C ALA A 660 -9.16 4.74 23.71
N CYS A 661 -8.90 5.84 23.00
CA CYS A 661 -8.13 6.96 23.54
C CYS A 661 -9.11 7.90 24.24
N VAL A 662 -9.25 7.75 25.56
CA VAL A 662 -10.14 8.58 26.39
C VAL A 662 -9.66 10.02 26.37
N ASN A 663 -10.51 10.94 25.89
CA ASN A 663 -10.22 12.37 25.87
C ASN A 663 -10.35 13.00 27.27
N SER A 664 -10.01 14.28 27.42
CA SER A 664 -10.00 14.97 28.73
C SER A 664 -11.37 15.11 29.42
N PHE A 665 -12.47 14.72 28.76
CA PHE A 665 -13.83 14.77 29.30
C PHE A 665 -14.43 13.38 29.62
N GLY A 666 -13.76 12.30 29.21
CA GLY A 666 -14.07 10.94 29.65
C GLY A 666 -14.86 10.06 28.66
N ASP A 667 -15.11 10.54 27.44
CA ASP A 667 -15.80 9.77 26.41
C ASP A 667 -14.88 8.76 25.70
N GLU A 668 -15.41 7.59 25.32
CA GLU A 668 -14.71 6.57 24.53
C GLU A 668 -14.73 6.94 23.04
N GLN A 669 -13.69 7.63 22.58
CA GLN A 669 -13.59 8.11 21.20
C GLN A 669 -12.94 7.05 20.29
N LEU A 670 -13.57 6.79 19.14
CA LEU A 670 -13.04 5.86 18.13
C LEU A 670 -11.80 6.47 17.46
N ALA A 671 -10.73 5.69 17.33
CA ALA A 671 -9.45 6.14 16.80
C ALA A 671 -9.50 6.62 15.32
N VAL A 672 -10.62 6.41 14.62
CA VAL A 672 -10.85 6.87 13.25
C VAL A 672 -11.26 8.35 13.22
N ASP A 673 -12.02 8.82 14.21
CA ASP A 673 -12.59 10.18 14.26
C ASP A 673 -11.49 11.20 14.51
N MET A 674 -10.64 10.92 15.52
CA MET A 674 -9.45 11.71 15.82
C MET A 674 -8.50 11.79 14.61
N LEU A 675 -8.37 10.70 13.85
CA LEU A 675 -7.53 10.62 12.65
C LEU A 675 -8.12 11.41 11.47
N ALA A 676 -9.44 11.32 11.25
CA ALA A 676 -10.12 12.12 10.24
C ALA A 676 -10.03 13.62 10.58
N ASN A 677 -10.26 13.98 11.85
CA ASN A 677 -10.11 15.32 12.39
C ASN A 677 -8.69 15.89 12.16
N GLN A 678 -7.64 15.12 12.47
CA GLN A 678 -6.25 15.50 12.20
C GLN A 678 -5.99 15.73 10.71
N LEU A 679 -6.39 14.80 9.84
CA LEU A 679 -6.15 14.88 8.39
C LEU A 679 -6.82 16.10 7.75
N LEU A 680 -7.97 16.54 8.27
CA LEU A 680 -8.68 17.73 7.79
C LEU A 680 -7.97 19.03 8.24
N PHE A 681 -7.54 19.14 9.49
CA PHE A 681 -6.73 20.28 9.94
C PHE A 681 -5.37 20.37 9.22
N GLU A 682 -4.71 19.24 8.97
CA GLU A 682 -3.48 19.20 8.16
C GLU A 682 -3.74 19.69 6.73
N ALA A 683 -4.77 19.16 6.05
CA ALA A 683 -5.11 19.58 4.69
C ALA A 683 -5.49 21.08 4.59
N LEU A 684 -6.18 21.62 5.59
CA LEU A 684 -6.50 23.06 5.66
C LEU A 684 -5.24 23.90 5.87
N THR A 685 -4.28 23.43 6.66
CA THR A 685 -2.94 24.05 6.81
C THR A 685 -2.16 24.01 5.49
N TYR A 686 -2.12 22.86 4.81
CA TYR A 686 -1.47 22.68 3.49
C TYR A 686 -2.19 23.38 2.33
N SER A 687 -3.41 23.88 2.53
CA SER A 687 -4.07 24.74 1.54
C SER A 687 -3.37 26.09 1.42
N HIS A 688 -2.86 26.64 2.54
CA HIS A 688 -2.39 28.01 2.73
C HIS A 688 -3.45 29.12 2.48
N TYR A 689 -4.72 28.75 2.26
CA TYR A 689 -5.84 29.69 2.06
C TYR A 689 -6.88 29.64 3.17
N CYS A 690 -6.86 28.62 4.03
CA CYS A 690 -7.67 28.59 5.25
C CYS A 690 -7.06 29.51 6.32
N LYS A 691 -7.84 30.45 6.85
CA LYS A 691 -7.49 31.34 7.96
C LYS A 691 -7.83 30.72 9.31
N TYR A 692 -9.09 30.33 9.50
CA TYR A 692 -9.54 29.64 10.71
C TYR A 692 -10.26 28.34 10.38
N ALA A 693 -10.01 27.31 11.17
CA ALA A 693 -10.74 26.06 11.12
C ALA A 693 -11.28 25.70 12.51
N CYS A 694 -12.45 25.08 12.57
CA CYS A 694 -12.95 24.40 13.76
C CYS A 694 -13.67 23.12 13.34
N SER A 695 -13.77 22.16 14.26
CA SER A 695 -14.47 20.89 14.00
C SER A 695 -15.54 20.61 15.03
N GLU A 696 -16.42 19.66 14.75
CA GLU A 696 -17.43 19.21 15.72
C GLU A 696 -16.78 18.72 17.04
N GLU A 697 -15.63 18.07 16.92
CA GLU A 697 -14.84 17.50 18.01
C GLU A 697 -14.01 18.54 18.77
N VAL A 698 -13.57 19.59 18.07
CA VAL A 698 -12.86 20.73 18.64
C VAL A 698 -13.55 22.02 18.18
N PRO A 699 -14.67 22.41 18.82
CA PRO A 699 -15.50 23.55 18.43
C PRO A 699 -14.88 24.88 18.90
N GLU A 700 -13.59 25.07 18.63
CA GLU A 700 -12.79 26.27 18.91
C GLU A 700 -12.07 26.72 17.63
N LEU A 701 -11.89 28.02 17.42
CA LEU A 701 -11.24 28.56 16.23
C LEU A 701 -9.72 28.36 16.28
N GLN A 702 -9.20 27.45 15.47
CA GLN A 702 -7.77 27.20 15.28
C GLN A 702 -7.23 27.97 14.06
N ASP A 703 -6.10 28.65 14.23
CA ASP A 703 -5.46 29.44 13.16
C ASP A 703 -4.68 28.53 12.21
N MET A 704 -5.12 28.43 10.95
CA MET A 704 -4.51 27.59 9.91
C MET A 704 -3.43 28.34 9.10
N GLY A 705 -3.12 29.59 9.45
CA GLY A 705 -2.02 30.38 8.89
C GLY A 705 -2.28 31.06 7.53
N GLY A 706 -3.44 30.85 6.91
CA GLY A 706 -3.85 31.55 5.69
C GLY A 706 -4.23 33.03 5.90
N PRO A 707 -4.50 33.77 4.80
CA PRO A 707 -4.81 35.20 4.86
C PRO A 707 -6.27 35.46 5.28
N ALA A 708 -6.50 36.55 6.03
CA ALA A 708 -7.85 36.98 6.37
C ALA A 708 -8.58 37.66 5.19
N GLU A 709 -7.87 38.42 4.36
CA GLU A 709 -8.39 38.98 3.10
C GLU A 709 -8.06 38.02 1.95
N GLY A 710 -9.08 37.55 1.22
CA GLY A 710 -8.91 36.59 0.13
C GLY A 710 -8.61 35.14 0.56
N GLY A 711 -8.75 34.83 1.84
CA GLY A 711 -8.78 33.46 2.36
C GLY A 711 -10.16 33.06 2.89
N PHE A 712 -10.23 31.93 3.58
CA PHE A 712 -11.48 31.27 3.97
C PHE A 712 -11.46 30.78 5.41
N SER A 713 -12.63 30.64 6.04
CA SER A 713 -12.78 29.89 7.29
C SER A 713 -13.61 28.63 7.03
N VAL A 714 -13.24 27.52 7.66
CA VAL A 714 -13.85 26.20 7.39
C VAL A 714 -14.36 25.58 8.68
N ALA A 715 -15.57 25.03 8.64
CA ALA A 715 -16.11 24.21 9.71
C ALA A 715 -16.44 22.81 9.18
N PHE A 716 -16.15 21.77 9.96
CA PHE A 716 -16.37 20.40 9.55
C PHE A 716 -16.78 19.45 10.68
N ASP A 717 -17.65 18.50 10.36
CA ASP A 717 -17.74 17.24 11.10
C ASP A 717 -16.77 16.25 10.43
N PRO A 718 -15.79 15.69 11.18
CA PRO A 718 -14.81 14.78 10.62
C PRO A 718 -15.38 13.43 10.17
N LEU A 719 -16.38 12.87 10.86
CA LEU A 719 -16.94 11.54 10.56
C LEU A 719 -18.34 11.28 11.13
N ASP A 720 -19.39 11.87 10.55
CA ASP A 720 -20.78 11.43 10.67
C ASP A 720 -20.90 9.90 10.56
N GLY A 721 -21.63 9.33 11.51
CA GLY A 721 -21.85 7.90 11.59
C GLY A 721 -20.67 7.11 12.16
N SER A 722 -19.70 7.73 12.84
CA SER A 722 -18.57 6.98 13.44
C SER A 722 -19.01 5.78 14.30
N SER A 723 -20.10 5.93 15.06
CA SER A 723 -20.71 4.88 15.89
C SER A 723 -21.37 3.72 15.11
N ILE A 724 -21.27 3.68 13.78
CA ILE A 724 -21.74 2.58 12.91
C ILE A 724 -20.65 2.07 11.95
N VAL A 725 -19.39 2.53 12.07
CA VAL A 725 -18.25 2.08 11.25
C VAL A 725 -18.00 0.57 11.40
N ASP A 726 -18.07 0.06 12.62
CA ASP A 726 -17.88 -1.36 12.95
C ASP A 726 -18.98 -2.27 12.35
N THR A 727 -20.19 -1.73 12.18
CA THR A 727 -21.29 -2.40 11.47
C THR A 727 -21.11 -2.45 9.95
N ASN A 728 -20.03 -1.86 9.42
CA ASN A 728 -19.71 -1.74 7.99
C ASN A 728 -20.82 -1.02 7.19
N PHE A 729 -21.49 -0.07 7.83
CA PHE A 729 -22.41 0.87 7.18
C PHE A 729 -21.62 2.01 6.51
N SER A 730 -22.29 2.77 5.63
CA SER A 730 -21.67 3.96 5.06
C SER A 730 -21.65 5.11 6.06
N VAL A 731 -20.57 5.87 6.07
CA VAL A 731 -20.27 7.00 6.97
C VAL A 731 -19.69 8.16 6.16
N GLY A 732 -19.43 9.34 6.74
CA GLY A 732 -18.88 10.43 5.94
C GLY A 732 -18.38 11.67 6.69
N THR A 733 -17.59 12.48 6.01
CA THR A 733 -17.13 13.80 6.49
C THR A 733 -18.04 14.88 5.92
N ILE A 734 -18.39 15.91 6.69
CA ILE A 734 -19.16 17.09 6.24
C ILE A 734 -18.27 18.34 6.39
N PHE A 735 -18.26 19.26 5.42
CA PHE A 735 -17.64 20.58 5.65
C PHE A 735 -18.26 21.74 4.85
N GLY A 736 -18.27 22.92 5.46
CA GLY A 736 -18.63 24.21 4.85
C GLY A 736 -17.45 25.17 4.79
N VAL A 737 -17.39 25.97 3.73
CA VAL A 737 -16.31 26.96 3.49
C VAL A 737 -16.92 28.35 3.37
N TRP A 738 -16.54 29.25 4.28
CA TRP A 738 -16.96 30.65 4.33
C TRP A 738 -15.81 31.58 3.94
N PRO A 739 -16.09 32.77 3.36
CA PRO A 739 -15.05 33.74 3.03
C PRO A 739 -14.55 34.49 4.28
N GLY A 740 -13.25 34.77 4.33
CA GLY A 740 -12.64 35.58 5.38
C GLY A 740 -12.37 34.82 6.69
N ASP A 741 -12.51 35.53 7.81
CA ASP A 741 -11.90 35.21 9.11
C ASP A 741 -12.91 34.88 10.23
N LYS A 742 -14.14 34.47 9.89
CA LYS A 742 -15.25 34.30 10.85
C LYS A 742 -16.11 33.08 10.57
N LEU A 743 -16.55 32.42 11.65
CA LEU A 743 -17.54 31.34 11.64
C LEU A 743 -18.76 31.64 12.56
N THR A 744 -18.89 32.88 13.04
CA THR A 744 -20.06 33.39 13.78
C THR A 744 -20.45 34.78 13.30
N GLY A 745 -21.72 35.18 13.53
CA GLY A 745 -22.31 36.39 12.95
C GLY A 745 -22.61 36.27 11.44
N ILE A 746 -22.64 35.04 10.93
CA ILE A 746 -22.78 34.65 9.52
C ILE A 746 -23.97 33.70 9.35
N THR A 747 -24.32 33.38 8.11
CA THR A 747 -25.40 32.44 7.75
C THR A 747 -24.89 31.29 6.88
N GLY A 748 -25.73 30.27 6.67
CA GLY A 748 -25.45 29.22 5.68
C GLY A 748 -25.46 29.73 4.24
N ARG A 749 -26.08 30.88 3.94
CA ARG A 749 -25.99 31.56 2.62
C ARG A 749 -24.61 32.14 2.33
N ASP A 750 -23.81 32.42 3.35
CA ASP A 750 -22.51 33.08 3.19
C ASP A 750 -21.42 32.14 2.66
N GLN A 751 -21.61 30.82 2.76
CA GLN A 751 -20.74 29.80 2.19
C GLN A 751 -20.37 30.10 0.72
N VAL A 752 -19.08 29.96 0.40
CA VAL A 752 -18.55 29.96 -0.97
C VAL A 752 -18.52 28.55 -1.56
N ALA A 753 -18.37 27.53 -0.72
CA ALA A 753 -18.49 26.12 -1.05
C ALA A 753 -19.02 25.33 0.14
N ALA A 754 -19.62 24.17 -0.12
CA ALA A 754 -19.87 23.12 0.87
C ALA A 754 -19.67 21.76 0.22
N ALA A 755 -19.37 20.74 1.03
CA ALA A 755 -19.22 19.37 0.54
C ALA A 755 -19.40 18.31 1.64
N MET A 756 -19.55 17.06 1.18
CA MET A 756 -19.44 15.86 2.00
C MET A 756 -18.61 14.79 1.29
N GLY A 757 -17.79 14.06 2.04
CA GLY A 757 -17.13 12.84 1.60
C GLY A 757 -17.88 11.63 2.12
N VAL A 758 -18.25 10.69 1.25
CA VAL A 758 -19.01 9.49 1.60
C VAL A 758 -18.09 8.28 1.50
N TYR A 759 -18.04 7.50 2.58
CA TYR A 759 -17.21 6.30 2.70
C TYR A 759 -18.09 5.08 2.84
N GLY A 760 -18.04 4.18 1.86
CA GLY A 760 -18.82 2.95 1.82
C GLY A 760 -18.37 2.06 0.65
N PRO A 761 -19.28 1.25 0.06
CA PRO A 761 -18.97 0.40 -1.11
C PRO A 761 -18.50 1.16 -2.36
N ARG A 762 -18.69 2.48 -2.38
CA ARG A 762 -17.97 3.44 -3.25
C ARG A 762 -17.48 4.57 -2.35
N THR A 763 -16.37 5.21 -2.71
CA THR A 763 -15.95 6.49 -2.11
C THR A 763 -16.33 7.63 -3.04
N THR A 764 -17.10 8.60 -2.55
CA THR A 764 -17.55 9.75 -3.37
C THR A 764 -17.39 11.08 -2.64
N TYR A 765 -17.01 12.12 -3.36
CA TYR A 765 -16.88 13.49 -2.87
C TYR A 765 -17.99 14.32 -3.54
N VAL A 766 -18.95 14.80 -2.75
CA VAL A 766 -20.16 15.50 -3.24
C VAL A 766 -20.07 16.96 -2.81
N LEU A 767 -19.98 17.89 -3.77
CA LEU A 767 -19.69 19.30 -3.51
C LEU A 767 -20.59 20.25 -4.30
N ALA A 768 -20.73 21.49 -3.81
CA ALA A 768 -21.36 22.59 -4.53
C ALA A 768 -20.64 23.92 -4.26
N LEU A 769 -20.70 24.84 -5.22
CA LEU A 769 -20.07 26.17 -5.15
C LEU A 769 -21.13 27.28 -5.24
N LYS A 770 -20.90 28.43 -4.59
CA LYS A 770 -21.86 29.54 -4.49
C LYS A 770 -22.31 30.09 -5.85
N ASP A 771 -21.37 30.31 -6.76
CA ASP A 771 -21.62 30.94 -8.06
C ASP A 771 -21.70 29.94 -9.24
N PHE A 772 -21.65 28.63 -8.95
CA PHE A 772 -21.89 27.57 -9.93
C PHE A 772 -23.27 26.91 -9.69
N PRO A 773 -24.02 26.50 -10.73
CA PRO A 773 -25.28 25.79 -10.56
C PRO A 773 -25.07 24.32 -10.18
N GLY A 774 -25.98 23.74 -9.41
CA GLY A 774 -26.00 22.30 -9.12
C GLY A 774 -25.09 21.84 -7.97
N THR A 775 -25.21 20.55 -7.69
CA THR A 775 -24.38 19.77 -6.76
C THR A 775 -23.76 18.59 -7.51
N HIS A 776 -22.47 18.35 -7.31
CA HIS A 776 -21.64 17.47 -8.14
C HIS A 776 -21.04 16.32 -7.34
N GLU A 777 -21.26 15.09 -7.81
CA GLU A 777 -20.70 13.84 -7.27
C GLU A 777 -19.42 13.46 -8.05
N PHE A 778 -18.30 13.34 -7.34
CA PHE A 778 -17.05 12.79 -7.84
C PHE A 778 -16.85 11.38 -7.28
N LEU A 779 -16.55 10.41 -8.14
CA LEU A 779 -16.13 9.07 -7.74
C LEU A 779 -14.61 9.04 -7.56
N LEU A 780 -14.14 8.38 -6.49
CA LEU A 780 -12.73 8.01 -6.36
C LEU A 780 -12.48 6.74 -7.20
N LEU A 781 -11.59 6.84 -8.17
CA LEU A 781 -11.13 5.72 -9.00
C LEU A 781 -9.96 4.97 -8.32
N ASP A 782 -9.69 3.75 -8.77
CA ASP A 782 -8.66 2.88 -8.19
C ASP A 782 -7.24 3.46 -8.36
N GLU A 783 -6.98 4.29 -9.38
CA GLU A 783 -5.72 5.04 -9.51
C GLU A 783 -5.62 6.27 -8.58
N GLY A 784 -6.52 6.38 -7.60
CA GLY A 784 -6.53 7.43 -6.57
C GLY A 784 -7.06 8.79 -7.05
N LYS A 785 -7.69 8.85 -8.22
CA LYS A 785 -8.17 10.11 -8.84
C LYS A 785 -9.66 10.33 -8.63
N TRP A 786 -10.04 11.60 -8.43
CA TRP A 786 -11.43 12.03 -8.40
C TRP A 786 -11.95 12.36 -9.81
N GLN A 787 -13.02 11.68 -10.24
CA GLN A 787 -13.68 11.89 -11.52
C GLN A 787 -15.15 12.31 -11.34
N HIS A 788 -15.59 13.36 -12.03
CA HIS A 788 -16.97 13.86 -12.02
C HIS A 788 -17.92 12.84 -12.67
N VAL A 789 -18.84 12.26 -11.88
CA VAL A 789 -19.77 11.20 -12.34
C VAL A 789 -21.24 11.61 -12.39
N LYS A 790 -21.66 12.65 -11.66
CA LYS A 790 -23.04 13.17 -11.71
C LYS A 790 -23.12 14.65 -11.32
N GLU A 791 -23.95 15.39 -12.06
CA GLU A 791 -24.50 16.71 -11.70
C GLU A 791 -25.96 16.52 -11.23
N THR A 792 -26.39 17.27 -10.20
CA THR A 792 -27.77 17.28 -9.69
C THR A 792 -28.27 18.71 -9.61
N THR A 793 -29.43 19.01 -10.21
CA THR A 793 -30.02 20.36 -10.26
C THR A 793 -31.52 20.41 -9.96
N GLU A 794 -32.17 19.27 -9.72
CA GLU A 794 -33.57 19.16 -9.29
C GLU A 794 -33.73 18.06 -8.22
N VAL A 795 -34.57 18.32 -7.21
CA VAL A 795 -35.05 17.30 -6.24
C VAL A 795 -36.57 17.31 -6.25
N GLY A 796 -37.16 16.32 -6.92
CA GLY A 796 -38.61 16.11 -6.99
C GLY A 796 -39.16 15.32 -5.80
N GLU A 797 -40.48 15.26 -5.65
CA GLU A 797 -41.10 14.43 -4.60
C GLU A 797 -40.87 12.94 -4.86
N GLY A 798 -40.64 12.14 -3.81
CA GLY A 798 -40.47 10.70 -3.99
C GLY A 798 -40.72 9.88 -2.73
N LYS A 799 -41.18 8.64 -2.93
CA LYS A 799 -41.58 7.72 -1.86
C LYS A 799 -40.37 7.10 -1.14
N LEU A 800 -39.56 7.94 -0.48
CA LEU A 800 -38.34 7.63 0.29
C LEU A 800 -38.27 8.57 1.51
N PHE A 801 -37.99 8.06 2.71
CA PHE A 801 -37.85 8.90 3.91
C PHE A 801 -36.81 8.41 4.93
N SER A 802 -36.23 9.35 5.68
CA SER A 802 -35.10 9.15 6.61
C SER A 802 -35.32 9.91 7.94
N PRO A 803 -35.95 9.28 8.95
CA PRO A 803 -36.32 9.95 10.21
C PRO A 803 -35.19 9.95 11.26
N GLY A 804 -34.22 10.84 11.10
CA GLY A 804 -33.02 11.00 11.95
C GLY A 804 -33.25 11.21 13.45
N ASN A 805 -34.47 11.52 13.89
CA ASN A 805 -34.85 11.47 15.31
C ASN A 805 -36.23 10.83 15.52
N LEU A 806 -36.44 9.61 15.02
CA LEU A 806 -37.71 8.88 15.16
C LEU A 806 -38.23 8.81 16.62
N ARG A 807 -37.35 8.86 17.64
CA ARG A 807 -37.74 8.90 19.06
C ARG A 807 -38.67 10.08 19.41
N ALA A 808 -38.58 11.20 18.67
CA ALA A 808 -39.42 12.37 18.90
C ALA A 808 -40.92 12.11 18.68
N THR A 809 -41.32 11.04 17.96
CA THR A 809 -42.76 10.72 17.79
C THR A 809 -43.45 10.25 19.07
N PHE A 810 -42.70 9.97 20.16
CA PHE A 810 -43.26 9.57 21.45
C PHE A 810 -44.07 10.69 22.12
N ASP A 811 -43.63 11.94 21.97
CA ASP A 811 -44.19 13.13 22.63
C ASP A 811 -44.31 14.36 21.70
N ASN A 812 -44.01 14.21 20.40
CA ASN A 812 -44.42 15.13 19.34
C ASN A 812 -45.46 14.43 18.43
N PRO A 813 -46.78 14.59 18.70
CA PRO A 813 -47.84 13.88 17.97
C PRO A 813 -48.01 14.39 16.53
N ASP A 814 -47.49 15.58 16.20
CA ASP A 814 -47.53 16.12 14.84
C ASP A 814 -46.41 15.53 13.98
N TYR A 815 -45.24 15.27 14.56
CA TYR A 815 -44.23 14.44 13.92
C TYR A 815 -44.68 12.98 13.80
N GLU A 816 -45.40 12.44 14.79
CA GLU A 816 -46.03 11.11 14.70
C GLU A 816 -47.02 11.02 13.52
N LYS A 817 -47.85 12.05 13.30
CA LYS A 817 -48.74 12.14 12.12
C LYS A 817 -47.94 12.14 10.81
N LEU A 818 -46.82 12.87 10.74
CA LEU A 818 -45.98 12.94 9.54
C LEU A 818 -45.34 11.58 9.21
N ILE A 819 -44.78 10.87 10.19
CA ILE A 819 -44.24 9.52 10.00
C ILE A 819 -45.35 8.53 9.61
N ASN A 820 -46.51 8.59 10.26
CA ASN A 820 -47.66 7.78 9.90
C ASN A 820 -48.19 8.07 8.48
N TYR A 821 -48.08 9.31 7.98
CA TYR A 821 -48.36 9.65 6.58
C TYR A 821 -47.40 8.93 5.64
N TYR A 822 -46.08 9.02 5.85
CA TYR A 822 -45.09 8.36 5.01
C TYR A 822 -45.30 6.83 4.95
N VAL A 823 -45.59 6.21 6.09
CA VAL A 823 -45.88 4.76 6.17
C VAL A 823 -47.17 4.40 5.41
N LYS A 824 -48.27 5.15 5.60
CA LYS A 824 -49.54 4.92 4.88
C LYS A 824 -49.38 5.09 3.36
N GLU A 825 -48.66 6.12 2.96
CA GLU A 825 -48.35 6.40 1.55
C GLU A 825 -47.28 5.48 0.96
N LYS A 826 -46.78 4.49 1.70
CA LYS A 826 -45.80 3.49 1.22
C LYS A 826 -44.47 4.13 0.79
N TYR A 827 -44.03 5.15 1.52
CA TYR A 827 -42.66 5.65 1.40
C TYR A 827 -41.69 4.57 1.91
N THR A 828 -40.57 4.40 1.21
CA THR A 828 -39.52 3.46 1.59
C THR A 828 -38.68 4.08 2.71
N LEU A 829 -38.70 3.49 3.91
CA LEU A 829 -37.77 3.86 4.96
C LEU A 829 -36.33 3.55 4.51
N ARG A 830 -35.47 4.55 4.56
CA ARG A 830 -34.03 4.41 4.34
C ARG A 830 -33.29 5.27 5.37
N TYR A 831 -32.93 4.62 6.46
CA TYR A 831 -32.23 5.23 7.59
C TYR A 831 -31.07 4.32 7.97
N THR A 832 -29.84 4.82 7.88
CA THR A 832 -28.63 4.10 8.27
C THR A 832 -28.18 4.43 9.69
N GLY A 833 -28.46 5.66 10.15
CA GLY A 833 -27.92 6.21 11.39
C GLY A 833 -26.81 7.24 11.19
N GLY A 834 -26.27 7.38 9.97
CA GLY A 834 -25.42 8.50 9.55
C GLY A 834 -26.22 9.50 8.72
N MET A 835 -26.10 10.78 9.02
CA MET A 835 -26.74 11.88 8.31
C MET A 835 -26.22 12.05 6.87
N VAL A 836 -24.93 11.84 6.61
CA VAL A 836 -24.31 11.93 5.29
C VAL A 836 -24.92 10.94 4.30
N PRO A 837 -24.93 9.61 4.51
CA PRO A 837 -25.57 8.68 3.58
C PRO A 837 -27.08 8.89 3.47
N ASP A 838 -27.75 9.23 4.58
CA ASP A 838 -29.21 9.40 4.61
C ASP A 838 -29.69 10.69 3.89
N VAL A 839 -28.85 11.73 3.81
CA VAL A 839 -29.09 12.94 3.01
C VAL A 839 -28.55 12.79 1.58
N ASN A 840 -27.38 12.17 1.39
CA ASN A 840 -26.79 11.98 0.06
C ASN A 840 -27.69 11.19 -0.88
N GLN A 841 -28.44 10.20 -0.37
CA GLN A 841 -29.41 9.48 -1.21
C GLN A 841 -30.51 10.38 -1.78
N ILE A 842 -30.87 11.51 -1.15
CA ILE A 842 -31.86 12.47 -1.69
C ILE A 842 -31.30 13.12 -2.94
N ILE A 843 -30.03 13.56 -2.90
CA ILE A 843 -29.32 14.15 -4.04
C ILE A 843 -29.10 13.09 -5.14
N VAL A 844 -28.53 11.93 -4.79
CA VAL A 844 -28.22 10.86 -5.75
C VAL A 844 -29.47 10.22 -6.37
N LYS A 845 -30.63 10.24 -5.70
CA LYS A 845 -31.92 9.75 -6.24
C LYS A 845 -32.87 10.85 -6.72
N GLU A 846 -32.45 12.12 -6.64
CA GLU A 846 -33.22 13.31 -7.02
C GLU A 846 -34.59 13.42 -6.30
N LYS A 847 -34.74 12.82 -5.11
CA LYS A 847 -36.02 12.78 -4.36
C LYS A 847 -35.95 12.19 -2.95
N GLY A 848 -36.99 12.49 -2.16
CA GLY A 848 -37.24 11.95 -0.83
C GLY A 848 -36.84 12.93 0.27
N ILE A 849 -37.19 12.58 1.52
CA ILE A 849 -37.11 13.52 2.65
C ILE A 849 -36.40 12.96 3.89
N PHE A 850 -35.42 13.71 4.38
CA PHE A 850 -34.77 13.53 5.69
C PHE A 850 -35.42 14.45 6.72
N THR A 851 -35.67 13.96 7.93
CA THR A 851 -36.22 14.76 9.05
C THR A 851 -35.55 14.42 10.38
N ASN A 852 -34.91 15.40 11.01
CA ASN A 852 -34.45 15.34 12.39
C ASN A 852 -35.19 16.41 13.21
N VAL A 853 -36.20 15.98 13.96
CA VAL A 853 -37.20 16.82 14.62
C VAL A 853 -37.03 16.76 16.14
N ILE A 854 -37.39 17.83 16.85
CA ILE A 854 -37.37 17.85 18.32
C ILE A 854 -38.73 17.55 18.97
N SER A 855 -38.66 17.14 20.21
CA SER A 855 -39.79 16.98 21.13
C SER A 855 -39.38 17.42 22.55
N PRO A 856 -40.32 17.53 23.51
CA PRO A 856 -39.98 17.88 24.90
C PRO A 856 -38.91 16.96 25.54
N SER A 857 -38.92 15.67 25.22
CA SER A 857 -37.92 14.69 25.66
C SER A 857 -36.71 14.56 24.74
N SER A 858 -36.83 14.88 23.45
CA SER A 858 -35.77 14.72 22.45
C SER A 858 -35.31 16.07 21.88
N LYS A 859 -34.28 16.67 22.51
CA LYS A 859 -33.70 17.97 22.13
C LYS A 859 -32.94 17.94 20.80
N ALA A 860 -32.69 19.13 20.23
CA ALA A 860 -31.89 19.28 19.02
C ALA A 860 -30.46 18.77 19.26
N LYS A 861 -30.02 17.82 18.42
CA LYS A 861 -28.67 17.26 18.47
C LYS A 861 -27.73 17.92 17.48
N LEU A 862 -28.19 18.03 16.23
CA LEU A 862 -27.41 18.47 15.08
C LEU A 862 -27.00 19.94 15.22
N ARG A 863 -25.73 20.22 14.91
CA ARG A 863 -25.03 21.49 15.00
C ARG A 863 -25.13 22.24 13.67
N LEU A 864 -25.54 23.51 13.76
CA LEU A 864 -25.84 24.35 12.61
C LEU A 864 -24.61 24.59 11.73
N LEU A 865 -23.46 24.82 12.35
CA LEU A 865 -22.22 25.16 11.67
C LEU A 865 -21.54 23.95 10.98
N PHE A 866 -21.50 22.79 11.66
CA PHE A 866 -20.75 21.61 11.21
C PHE A 866 -21.53 20.72 10.24
N GLU A 867 -22.80 20.42 10.57
CA GLU A 867 -23.61 19.44 9.84
C GLU A 867 -24.68 20.12 8.96
N VAL A 868 -25.46 21.03 9.55
CA VAL A 868 -26.75 21.42 8.98
C VAL A 868 -26.61 22.50 7.89
N ALA A 869 -25.81 23.54 8.09
CA ALA A 869 -25.58 24.56 7.06
C ALA A 869 -24.83 24.01 5.82
N PRO A 870 -23.82 23.13 5.94
CA PRO A 870 -23.19 22.54 4.77
C PRO A 870 -24.10 21.58 3.99
N LEU A 871 -24.79 20.65 4.68
CA LEU A 871 -25.71 19.72 4.00
C LEU A 871 -26.93 20.44 3.41
N GLY A 872 -27.47 21.46 4.09
CA GLY A 872 -28.51 22.32 3.53
C GLY A 872 -28.08 23.05 2.26
N PHE A 873 -26.81 23.44 2.15
CA PHE A 873 -26.27 24.11 0.97
C PHE A 873 -26.20 23.14 -0.21
N LEU A 874 -25.75 21.89 0.02
CA LEU A 874 -25.76 20.83 -0.99
C LEU A 874 -27.17 20.47 -1.47
N VAL A 875 -28.15 20.42 -0.56
CA VAL A 875 -29.55 20.12 -0.90
C VAL A 875 -30.19 21.25 -1.70
N GLU A 876 -30.06 22.51 -1.28
CA GLU A 876 -30.64 23.64 -2.02
C GLU A 876 -29.91 23.91 -3.34
N LYS A 877 -28.60 23.62 -3.44
CA LYS A 877 -27.85 23.61 -4.71
C LYS A 877 -28.27 22.49 -5.65
N ALA A 878 -28.69 21.35 -5.13
CA ALA A 878 -29.28 20.26 -5.90
C ALA A 878 -30.73 20.54 -6.34
N GLY A 879 -31.30 21.72 -6.04
CA GLY A 879 -32.69 22.07 -6.38
C GLY A 879 -33.74 21.61 -5.37
N GLY A 880 -33.30 21.08 -4.22
CA GLY A 880 -34.15 20.79 -3.06
C GLY A 880 -34.39 22.00 -2.17
N TYR A 881 -35.00 21.75 -1.01
CA TYR A 881 -35.34 22.75 0.00
C TYR A 881 -34.93 22.24 1.38
N SER A 882 -34.44 23.13 2.24
CA SER A 882 -34.27 22.87 3.67
C SER A 882 -35.32 23.60 4.51
N SER A 883 -35.56 23.16 5.74
CA SER A 883 -36.36 23.91 6.71
C SER A 883 -35.97 23.59 8.16
N ASP A 884 -35.92 24.60 9.02
CA ASP A 884 -35.92 24.43 10.49
C ASP A 884 -37.33 24.38 11.10
N GLY A 885 -38.36 24.34 10.24
CA GLY A 885 -39.78 24.44 10.59
C GLY A 885 -40.37 25.83 10.36
N HIS A 886 -39.55 26.88 10.26
CA HIS A 886 -40.00 28.27 10.10
C HIS A 886 -39.30 29.01 8.94
N GLN A 887 -38.03 28.68 8.66
CA GLN A 887 -37.21 29.25 7.60
C GLN A 887 -36.27 28.18 7.00
N SER A 888 -35.55 28.48 5.92
CA SER A 888 -34.46 27.59 5.47
C SER A 888 -33.32 27.60 6.52
N VAL A 889 -32.65 26.46 6.72
CA VAL A 889 -31.54 26.38 7.69
C VAL A 889 -30.37 27.28 7.28
N LEU A 890 -30.27 27.61 6.00
CA LEU A 890 -29.25 28.49 5.46
C LEU A 890 -29.49 29.97 5.79
N ASP A 891 -30.74 30.36 6.04
CA ASP A 891 -31.12 31.72 6.40
C ASP A 891 -30.92 32.00 7.91
N LYS A 892 -30.55 30.96 8.68
CA LYS A 892 -30.34 31.01 10.13
C LYS A 892 -28.95 31.57 10.45
N VAL A 893 -28.90 32.53 11.38
CA VAL A 893 -27.64 33.15 11.84
C VAL A 893 -26.94 32.22 12.83
N ILE A 894 -25.69 31.88 12.51
CA ILE A 894 -24.76 31.15 13.39
C ILE A 894 -24.23 32.15 14.41
N THR A 895 -24.73 32.08 15.63
CA THR A 895 -24.37 32.96 16.76
C THR A 895 -23.24 32.35 17.57
N ASN A 896 -23.29 31.04 17.80
CA ASN A 896 -22.28 30.24 18.50
C ASN A 896 -21.88 29.02 17.65
N LEU A 897 -20.67 28.49 17.88
CA LEU A 897 -20.16 27.33 17.14
C LEU A 897 -20.98 26.05 17.41
N ASP A 898 -21.54 25.90 18.63
CA ASP A 898 -22.42 24.78 19.03
C ASP A 898 -23.92 25.12 18.89
N ASP A 899 -24.33 26.10 18.08
CA ASP A 899 -25.76 26.37 17.87
C ASP A 899 -26.47 25.15 17.26
N ARG A 900 -27.47 24.58 17.93
CA ARG A 900 -28.16 23.36 17.49
C ARG A 900 -29.54 23.64 16.89
N THR A 901 -29.97 22.83 15.92
CA THR A 901 -31.29 22.98 15.28
C THR A 901 -31.91 21.64 14.90
N GLN A 902 -33.24 21.62 14.80
CA GLN A 902 -33.95 20.63 13.99
C GLN A 902 -33.80 20.97 12.49
N VAL A 903 -34.03 19.98 11.63
CA VAL A 903 -34.00 20.17 10.17
C VAL A 903 -34.89 19.16 9.44
N ALA A 904 -35.45 19.60 8.32
CA ALA A 904 -35.89 18.76 7.23
C ALA A 904 -35.18 19.14 5.92
N TYR A 905 -34.93 18.15 5.06
CA TYR A 905 -34.43 18.29 3.70
C TYR A 905 -35.28 17.47 2.74
N GLY A 906 -35.64 18.00 1.58
CA GLY A 906 -36.33 17.23 0.53
C GLY A 906 -36.78 18.10 -0.63
N SER A 907 -37.77 17.64 -1.39
CA SER A 907 -38.43 18.46 -2.40
C SER A 907 -39.28 19.58 -1.79
N LYS A 908 -39.74 20.52 -2.64
CA LYS A 908 -40.60 21.63 -2.23
C LYS A 908 -41.85 21.17 -1.48
N ASP A 909 -42.54 20.16 -2.02
CA ASP A 909 -43.83 19.71 -1.50
C ASP A 909 -43.69 18.83 -0.25
N GLU A 910 -42.56 18.12 -0.12
CA GLU A 910 -42.18 17.43 1.12
C GLU A 910 -41.85 18.43 2.26
N ILE A 911 -41.18 19.53 1.96
CA ILE A 911 -40.95 20.62 2.94
C ILE A 911 -42.23 21.38 3.26
N ILE A 912 -43.13 21.62 2.29
CA ILE A 912 -44.47 22.16 2.56
C ILE A 912 -45.23 21.25 3.53
N ARG A 913 -45.25 19.94 3.26
CA ARG A 913 -45.90 18.95 4.12
C ARG A 913 -45.29 18.90 5.52
N PHE A 914 -43.97 18.96 5.64
CA PHE A 914 -43.27 19.04 6.91
C PHE A 914 -43.69 20.26 7.72
N GLU A 915 -43.60 21.46 7.14
CA GLU A 915 -43.94 22.73 7.80
C GLU A 915 -45.44 22.79 8.17
N GLU A 916 -46.34 22.33 7.30
CA GLU A 916 -47.77 22.32 7.59
C GLU A 916 -48.17 21.29 8.63
N THR A 917 -47.58 20.09 8.63
CA THR A 917 -47.95 19.05 9.61
C THR A 917 -47.50 19.42 11.01
N LEU A 918 -46.29 19.98 11.18
CA LEU A 918 -45.73 20.30 12.50
C LEU A 918 -46.05 21.72 12.99
N TYR A 919 -46.27 22.69 12.09
CA TYR A 919 -46.42 24.11 12.44
C TYR A 919 -47.66 24.79 11.83
N GLY A 920 -48.54 24.01 11.18
CA GLY A 920 -49.86 24.45 10.70
C GLY A 920 -49.85 25.38 9.48
N LYS A 921 -48.67 25.72 8.94
CA LYS A 921 -48.49 26.56 7.74
C LYS A 921 -47.10 26.32 7.14
N SER A 922 -46.98 26.41 5.82
CA SER A 922 -45.68 26.49 5.14
C SER A 922 -45.40 27.89 4.61
N ARG A 923 -44.13 28.31 4.68
CA ARG A 923 -43.63 29.56 4.07
C ARG A 923 -43.64 29.50 2.53
N LEU A 924 -43.60 28.30 1.94
CA LEU A 924 -43.44 28.06 0.50
C LEU A 924 -44.78 28.07 -0.29
N LYS A 925 -45.92 28.21 0.40
CA LYS A 925 -47.28 28.13 -0.20
C LYS A 925 -47.85 29.46 -0.73
N SER A 926 -47.07 30.53 -0.72
CA SER A 926 -47.46 31.88 -1.18
C SER A 926 -47.51 32.00 -2.73
N GLY A 927 -48.30 31.15 -3.39
CA GLY A 927 -48.28 31.07 -4.87
C GLY A 927 -49.40 30.34 -5.63
N GLY A 928 -50.49 29.87 -4.99
CA GLY A 928 -51.72 29.47 -5.71
C GLY A 928 -52.28 28.06 -5.43
N VAL A 929 -53.60 28.03 -5.19
CA VAL A 929 -54.59 26.91 -5.19
C VAL A 929 -54.09 25.47 -4.92
N PRO A 930 -54.51 24.84 -3.80
CA PRO A 930 -54.27 23.41 -3.57
C PRO A 930 -55.27 22.51 -4.33
N VAL A 931 -54.75 21.41 -4.89
CA VAL A 931 -55.51 20.22 -5.30
C VAL A 931 -54.79 19.02 -4.66
N GLY A 932 -55.44 18.06 -4.02
CA GLY A 932 -56.85 17.98 -3.67
C GLY A 932 -57.23 16.54 -3.32
N ALA A 933 -57.54 16.27 -2.05
CA ALA A 933 -57.96 14.96 -1.58
C ALA A 933 -59.34 15.07 -0.92
N ALA A 934 -60.33 14.42 -1.54
CA ALA A 934 -61.70 14.31 -1.04
C ALA A 934 -62.27 12.94 -1.46
N ALA A 935 -63.08 12.35 -0.57
CA ALA A 935 -63.45 10.93 -0.53
C ALA A 935 -62.29 10.01 -0.08
#